data_AF-A0A914WUX1-F1
#
_entry.id   AF-A0A914WUX1-F1
#
_cell.length_a   1.000
_cell.length_b   1.000
_cell.length_c   1.000
_cell.angle_alpha   90.00
_cell.angle_beta   90.00
_cell.angle_gamma   90.00
#
_symmetry.space_group_name_H-M   'P 1'
#
loop_
_entity.id
_entity.type
_entity.pdbx_description
1 polymer ?
#
loop_
_entity_poly.entity_id
_entity_poly.type
_entity_poly.pdbx_seq_one_letter_code
_entity_poly.pdbx_strand_id
1 'polypeptide(L)'
;MYLRQRLESIVRPEGEQIGTELVKFMGHFLDALFDIWAANNEFDTLVFDALVVVLRLVDEPRYQNFKPVLDAYVRNEFHSAVAYEKLIPTLKDYIVRADSNHEKTLNALKALGYLMEFIVRSKENHARLPLARDGTQPNFTEMLRELLDALVQLMQSKSARMTCQNTALKHLPQTVPHLMLVFDRTELTHFLMEVIENLGPNIVARQRLSFLRDLIKTELFVDDDCRRMLLPKIIGHVVEHIEKDSSRDEALQLCADILSDILECLFGRETPIGNEDDLRLLTSLCLRPLLQTVISQVAERTYLAAYVALTVALLNEISTSNYAQYVHDRPTSLDKMDFLTEVLQVFRDLVTKPAFHSDWFHMICLQNKALLKMLRFVMSTMKDQFLGVAFDKELWGEYFHTSVAFITQRDLRFETFAERKNLNFFAHYKDLRRDCANDLRSMWFSLNMDEKVHFIPALVGPFLEVSLIEDPTLRDTTIPIFFDMMTCEFYSKTLTGDIIHNFSTFEDELIVQLDTLVDNNRGGPTYKDQFHKIMMERCNLDREMAPTGQTLIQTIDRLLTRLFEYRSVKGRSDCQENVMSRTVELLKFYKEIDQRDLYIRYVYKLYHLHKQSDNLIEAAYTLKKHADCLNWTEQPLTDWLIRNQHNRQCATHRQLKEQLFTEIATLFDDGRLWEKAIETFKELIPVYESSLFDYEKLYKLLDRLAALYRKIVNQERAESEYFLVGFYGDGHPAFLRNTEAVFRGQSYEKLNDFQQRMLSTFTGSTLMTTMDTPGEDIRSSSGRYLQIISVKPIQSKESMALFADKQKVERLIKWYYKHNEVQKFEYSRPIRRKSKFSELEENELTMMWVEKTVVVAGDKLPDILRWSKVTSRESIDVSPLDQAVITMQRSNEDLFECAEDIRTVSKKSVVVLSGKLTGVIQAFVSGGIKNYNVFFTNECKKILTDREGQQADRLKELIAFQIPILEYCLYVHASRHNEVDAKFHESLIDSFKSYRSTVEGKFGKRPSRLPQGASIQLAQPPPTARFRAMQTPTRTFSHTDDTHSLTLSPADAKRISNGHNGSFGEPPTSSASRFVAAAGLRSPLSMMSAGASAIG
;
A
#
# COMPACT_ATOMS: atom_id res chain seq x y z
N MET A 1 -3.04 77.22 -45.52
CA MET A 1 -2.56 76.07 -46.34
C MET A 1 -1.24 75.50 -45.81
N TYR A 2 -0.17 76.28 -45.66
CA TYR A 2 1.11 75.80 -45.08
C TYR A 2 0.99 75.23 -43.65
N LEU A 3 0.27 75.93 -42.76
CA LEU A 3 0.02 75.48 -41.39
C LEU A 3 -0.71 74.13 -41.34
N ARG A 4 -1.73 73.96 -42.19
CA ARG A 4 -2.50 72.71 -42.33
C ARG A 4 -1.60 71.54 -42.73
N GLN A 5 -0.73 71.73 -43.72
CA GLN A 5 0.22 70.70 -44.18
C GLN A 5 1.22 70.31 -43.08
N ARG A 6 1.67 71.26 -42.25
CA ARG A 6 2.58 70.99 -41.12
C ARG A 6 1.88 70.25 -39.99
N LEU A 7 0.66 70.64 -39.62
CA LEU A 7 -0.15 69.89 -38.64
C LEU A 7 -0.45 68.46 -39.15
N GLU A 8 -0.80 68.29 -40.41
CA GLU A 8 -0.99 66.97 -41.03
C GLU A 8 0.30 66.11 -41.00
N SER A 9 1.48 66.71 -41.12
CA SER A 9 2.77 66.01 -40.99
C SER A 9 3.11 65.57 -39.55
N ILE A 10 2.59 66.27 -38.53
CA ILE A 10 2.74 65.88 -37.12
C ILE A 10 1.74 64.76 -36.78
N VAL A 11 0.54 64.79 -37.35
CA VAL A 11 -0.49 63.75 -37.16
C VAL A 11 -0.05 62.40 -37.77
N ARG A 12 0.83 62.40 -38.78
CA ARG A 12 1.41 61.20 -39.40
C ARG A 12 2.93 61.33 -39.54
N PRO A 13 3.71 61.12 -38.47
CA PRO A 13 5.16 61.23 -38.54
C PRO A 13 5.76 60.07 -39.35
N GLU A 14 6.18 60.34 -40.58
CA GLU A 14 6.88 59.35 -41.43
C GLU A 14 8.37 59.29 -41.07
N GLY A 15 8.77 58.27 -40.29
CA GLY A 15 10.18 57.95 -39.99
C GLY A 15 10.64 58.21 -38.54
N GLU A 16 11.60 57.41 -38.06
CA GLU A 16 12.11 57.43 -36.67
C GLU A 16 12.74 58.76 -36.24
N GLN A 17 13.29 59.52 -37.19
CA GLN A 17 13.91 60.82 -36.91
C GLN A 17 12.88 61.86 -36.45
N ILE A 18 11.67 61.86 -37.03
CA ILE A 18 10.63 62.85 -36.72
C ILE A 18 10.08 62.60 -35.31
N GLY A 19 9.81 61.35 -34.93
CA GLY A 19 9.35 61.01 -33.58
C GLY A 19 10.38 61.38 -32.50
N THR A 20 11.67 61.22 -32.79
CA THR A 20 12.75 61.52 -31.85
C THR A 20 12.90 63.03 -31.62
N GLU A 21 12.75 63.84 -32.67
CA GLU A 21 12.79 65.30 -32.56
C GLU A 21 11.54 65.86 -31.85
N LEU A 22 10.35 65.30 -32.13
CA LEU A 22 9.11 65.66 -31.45
C LEU A 22 9.20 65.46 -29.93
N VAL A 23 9.82 64.38 -29.47
CA VAL A 23 9.96 64.10 -28.02
C VAL A 23 11.06 64.95 -27.37
N LYS A 24 12.18 65.21 -28.06
CA LYS A 24 13.27 66.06 -27.54
C LYS A 24 12.84 67.52 -27.31
N PHE A 25 12.03 68.07 -28.21
CA PHE A 25 11.56 69.48 -28.14
C PHE A 25 10.08 69.58 -27.78
N MET A 26 9.55 68.58 -27.09
CA MET A 26 8.12 68.42 -26.81
C MET A 26 7.49 69.66 -26.17
N GLY A 27 8.14 70.31 -25.20
CA GLY A 27 7.62 71.53 -24.58
C GLY A 27 7.36 72.66 -25.59
N HIS A 28 8.33 72.93 -26.46
CA HIS A 28 8.18 73.94 -27.52
C HIS A 28 7.10 73.59 -28.54
N PHE A 29 6.94 72.30 -28.87
CA PHE A 29 5.87 71.85 -29.75
C PHE A 29 4.49 71.99 -29.09
N LEU A 30 4.36 71.65 -27.80
CA LEU A 30 3.12 71.79 -27.05
C LEU A 30 2.71 73.27 -26.91
N ASP A 31 3.64 74.16 -26.57
CA ASP A 31 3.39 75.61 -26.52
C ASP A 31 2.88 76.13 -27.87
N ALA A 32 3.58 75.78 -28.95
CA ALA A 32 3.17 76.19 -30.29
C ALA A 32 1.79 75.65 -30.69
N LEU A 33 1.47 74.39 -30.33
CA LEU A 33 0.16 73.80 -30.58
C LEU A 33 -0.94 74.55 -29.82
N PHE A 34 -0.74 74.86 -28.53
CA PHE A 34 -1.72 75.60 -27.73
C PHE A 34 -1.88 77.06 -28.17
N ASP A 35 -0.81 77.74 -28.60
CA ASP A 35 -0.88 79.08 -29.18
C ASP A 35 -1.66 79.11 -30.50
N ILE A 36 -1.39 78.15 -31.40
CA ILE A 36 -2.14 77.98 -32.64
C ILE A 36 -3.61 77.69 -32.33
N TRP A 37 -3.86 76.85 -31.32
CA TRP A 37 -5.21 76.50 -30.91
C TRP A 37 -5.97 77.72 -30.37
N ALA A 38 -5.33 78.57 -29.57
CA ALA A 38 -5.96 79.79 -29.06
C ALA A 38 -6.28 80.81 -30.17
N ALA A 39 -5.41 80.92 -31.19
CA ALA A 39 -5.52 81.95 -32.23
C ALA A 39 -6.50 81.63 -33.36
N ASN A 40 -6.77 80.34 -33.66
CA ASN A 40 -7.57 79.94 -34.82
C ASN A 40 -8.56 78.81 -34.51
N ASN A 41 -9.84 79.00 -34.88
CA ASN A 41 -10.89 77.97 -34.72
C ASN A 41 -10.96 76.99 -35.91
N GLU A 42 -10.44 77.36 -37.09
CA GLU A 42 -10.51 76.52 -38.30
C GLU A 42 -9.68 75.22 -38.21
N PHE A 43 -8.72 75.14 -37.28
CA PHE A 43 -7.79 74.01 -37.14
C PHE A 43 -8.02 73.17 -35.87
N ASP A 44 -9.09 73.40 -35.12
CA ASP A 44 -9.31 72.81 -33.78
C ASP A 44 -9.12 71.28 -33.76
N THR A 45 -9.69 70.55 -34.73
CA THR A 45 -9.56 69.08 -34.81
C THR A 45 -8.16 68.60 -35.22
N LEU A 46 -7.46 69.33 -36.10
CA LEU A 46 -6.11 68.98 -36.55
C LEU A 46 -5.06 69.27 -35.47
N VAL A 47 -5.23 70.34 -34.71
CA VAL A 47 -4.36 70.67 -33.56
C VAL A 47 -4.57 69.66 -32.45
N PHE A 48 -5.82 69.26 -32.17
CA PHE A 48 -6.10 68.19 -31.21
C PHE A 48 -5.51 66.85 -31.63
N ASP A 49 -5.66 66.45 -32.91
CA ASP A 49 -5.05 65.22 -33.42
C ASP A 49 -3.51 65.26 -33.28
N ALA A 50 -2.88 66.41 -33.55
CA ALA A 50 -1.43 66.58 -33.39
C ALA A 50 -1.00 66.51 -31.92
N LEU A 51 -1.75 67.14 -31.01
CA LEU A 51 -1.52 67.07 -29.56
C LEU A 51 -1.58 65.62 -29.08
N VAL A 52 -2.63 64.88 -29.44
CA VAL A 52 -2.80 63.48 -29.04
C VAL A 52 -1.64 62.61 -29.53
N VAL A 53 -1.12 62.84 -30.74
CA VAL A 53 0.04 62.11 -31.24
C VAL A 53 1.28 62.42 -30.41
N VAL A 54 1.55 63.69 -30.09
CA VAL A 54 2.69 64.09 -29.26
C VAL A 54 2.63 63.46 -27.87
N LEU A 55 1.47 63.48 -27.22
CA LEU A 55 1.29 62.90 -25.88
C LEU A 55 1.48 61.38 -25.89
N ARG A 56 1.08 60.70 -26.96
CA ARG A 56 1.24 59.25 -27.09
C ARG A 56 2.65 58.78 -27.40
N LEU A 57 3.49 59.64 -27.98
CA LEU A 57 4.87 59.25 -28.30
C LEU A 57 5.62 58.83 -27.02
N VAL A 58 5.35 59.49 -25.90
CA VAL A 58 5.97 59.21 -24.60
C VAL A 58 5.60 57.82 -24.05
N ASP A 59 4.45 57.26 -24.43
CA ASP A 59 4.03 55.92 -24.03
C ASP A 59 4.73 54.80 -24.83
N GLU A 60 5.41 55.13 -25.92
CA GLU A 60 6.15 54.14 -26.71
C GLU A 60 7.43 53.70 -25.98
N PRO A 61 7.78 52.39 -25.98
CA PRO A 61 8.92 51.86 -25.23
C PRO A 61 10.25 52.58 -25.51
N ARG A 62 10.41 53.09 -26.73
CA ARG A 62 11.59 53.85 -27.17
C ARG A 62 11.73 55.25 -26.54
N TYR A 63 10.64 55.84 -26.05
CA TYR A 63 10.58 57.21 -25.55
C TYR A 63 10.11 57.34 -24.09
N GLN A 64 9.90 56.23 -23.37
CA GLN A 64 9.44 56.23 -21.98
C GLN A 64 10.32 57.07 -21.04
N ASN A 65 11.61 57.20 -21.32
CA ASN A 65 12.54 58.03 -20.54
C ASN A 65 12.20 59.54 -20.58
N PHE A 66 11.35 59.98 -21.52
CA PHE A 66 10.90 61.37 -21.64
C PHE A 66 9.59 61.64 -20.89
N LYS A 67 9.01 60.64 -20.23
CA LYS A 67 7.83 60.83 -19.38
C LYS A 67 8.04 61.85 -18.25
N PRO A 68 9.16 61.83 -17.51
CA PRO A 68 9.44 62.88 -16.52
C PRO A 68 9.56 64.28 -17.13
N VAL A 69 9.98 64.37 -18.40
CA VAL A 69 10.08 65.65 -19.13
C VAL A 69 8.68 66.19 -19.45
N LEU A 70 7.77 65.34 -19.92
CA LEU A 70 6.37 65.72 -20.11
C LEU A 70 5.74 66.14 -18.78
N ASP A 71 5.91 65.35 -17.72
CA ASP A 71 5.33 65.65 -16.42
C ASP A 71 5.89 66.96 -15.82
N ALA A 72 7.18 67.26 -16.06
CA ALA A 72 7.81 68.50 -15.63
C ALA A 72 7.28 69.71 -16.43
N TYR A 73 7.08 69.55 -17.75
CA TYR A 73 6.49 70.59 -18.59
C TYR A 73 5.06 70.91 -18.16
N VAL A 74 4.19 69.90 -18.01
CA VAL A 74 2.79 70.09 -17.59
C VAL A 74 2.71 70.79 -16.23
N ARG A 75 3.58 70.39 -15.29
CA ARG A 75 3.59 70.98 -13.94
C ARG A 75 4.19 72.39 -13.89
N ASN A 76 5.29 72.65 -14.58
CA ASN A 76 6.09 73.87 -14.35
C ASN A 76 6.10 74.86 -15.53
N GLU A 77 5.87 74.42 -16.76
CA GLU A 77 6.08 75.23 -17.97
C GLU A 77 4.80 75.47 -18.79
N PHE A 78 3.73 74.72 -18.55
CA PHE A 78 2.45 74.93 -19.23
C PHE A 78 1.68 76.13 -18.63
N HIS A 79 1.43 77.16 -19.44
CA HIS A 79 0.83 78.43 -19.01
C HIS A 79 -0.53 78.78 -19.66
N SER A 80 -1.06 77.95 -20.56
CA SER A 80 -2.29 78.29 -21.28
C SER A 80 -3.53 78.26 -20.37
N ALA A 81 -4.15 79.43 -20.16
CA ALA A 81 -5.26 79.63 -19.22
C ALA A 81 -6.67 79.41 -19.81
N VAL A 82 -6.79 79.19 -21.12
CA VAL A 82 -8.10 79.04 -21.79
C VAL A 82 -8.16 77.76 -22.64
N ALA A 83 -7.13 76.90 -22.57
CA ALA A 83 -7.08 75.66 -23.32
C ALA A 83 -8.23 74.70 -22.97
N TYR A 84 -8.72 74.70 -21.73
CA TYR A 84 -9.84 73.86 -21.31
C TYR A 84 -11.13 74.12 -22.12
N GLU A 85 -11.38 75.37 -22.55
CA GLU A 85 -12.59 75.75 -23.30
C GLU A 85 -12.66 75.08 -24.66
N LYS A 86 -11.51 74.69 -25.22
CA LYS A 86 -11.41 73.97 -26.49
C LYS A 86 -11.15 72.48 -26.30
N LEU A 87 -10.34 72.10 -25.31
CA LEU A 87 -10.03 70.70 -25.00
C LEU A 87 -11.27 69.89 -24.62
N ILE A 88 -12.12 70.42 -23.72
CA ILE A 88 -13.29 69.68 -23.21
C ILE A 88 -14.31 69.40 -24.33
N PRO A 89 -14.78 70.40 -25.13
CA PRO A 89 -15.75 70.14 -26.19
C PRO A 89 -15.21 69.25 -27.31
N THR A 90 -13.92 69.40 -27.65
CA THR A 90 -13.29 68.60 -28.72
C THR A 90 -13.16 67.14 -28.29
N LEU A 91 -12.72 66.88 -27.05
CA LEU A 91 -12.64 65.53 -26.50
C LEU A 91 -14.05 64.91 -26.36
N LYS A 92 -15.06 65.69 -25.92
CA LYS A 92 -16.45 65.26 -25.86
C LYS A 92 -17.00 64.86 -27.24
N ASP A 93 -16.78 65.66 -28.28
CA ASP A 93 -17.21 65.34 -29.66
C ASP A 93 -16.57 64.03 -30.15
N TYR A 94 -15.29 63.80 -29.85
CA TYR A 94 -14.60 62.55 -30.20
C TYR A 94 -15.18 61.33 -29.48
N ILE A 95 -15.60 61.48 -28.22
CA ILE A 95 -16.23 60.41 -27.43
C ILE A 95 -17.64 60.11 -27.94
N VAL A 96 -18.47 61.13 -28.16
CA VAL A 96 -19.84 60.97 -28.68
C VAL A 96 -19.84 60.37 -30.09
N ARG A 97 -18.87 60.73 -30.93
CA ARG A 97 -18.73 60.23 -32.31
C ARG A 97 -17.85 59.00 -32.44
N ALA A 98 -17.59 58.27 -31.35
CA ALA A 98 -16.75 57.08 -31.34
C ALA A 98 -17.10 56.09 -32.46
N ASP A 99 -18.39 55.92 -32.76
CA ASP A 99 -18.92 55.02 -33.80
C ASP A 99 -18.50 55.38 -35.24
N SER A 100 -18.19 56.64 -35.49
CA SER A 100 -17.80 57.13 -36.82
C SER A 100 -16.30 57.36 -36.95
N ASN A 101 -15.61 57.61 -35.84
CA ASN A 101 -14.22 58.08 -35.81
C ASN A 101 -13.31 57.25 -34.88
N HIS A 102 -13.55 55.94 -34.84
CA HIS A 102 -12.95 55.00 -33.89
C HIS A 102 -11.43 55.13 -33.69
N GLU A 103 -10.64 55.29 -34.76
CA GLU A 103 -9.17 55.37 -34.65
C GLU A 103 -8.71 56.64 -33.92
N LYS A 104 -9.32 57.78 -34.24
CA LYS A 104 -8.97 59.04 -33.60
C LYS A 104 -9.46 59.07 -32.16
N THR A 105 -10.67 58.58 -31.89
CA THR A 105 -11.19 58.44 -30.53
C THR A 105 -10.32 57.50 -29.70
N LEU A 106 -9.93 56.34 -30.25
CA LEU A 106 -9.01 55.39 -29.59
C LEU A 106 -7.69 56.07 -29.20
N ASN A 107 -7.13 56.87 -30.10
CA ASN A 107 -5.88 57.58 -29.84
C ASN A 107 -6.06 58.65 -28.76
N ALA A 108 -7.14 59.42 -28.79
CA ALA A 108 -7.44 60.41 -27.75
C ALA A 108 -7.60 59.74 -26.37
N LEU A 109 -8.27 58.59 -26.31
CA LEU A 109 -8.46 57.83 -25.07
C LEU A 109 -7.16 57.25 -24.49
N LYS A 110 -6.15 56.94 -25.31
CA LYS A 110 -4.82 56.54 -24.82
C LYS A 110 -4.11 57.68 -24.08
N ALA A 111 -4.33 58.92 -24.52
CA ALA A 111 -3.78 60.12 -23.92
C ALA A 111 -4.67 60.72 -22.81
N LEU A 112 -5.74 60.03 -22.40
CA LEU A 112 -6.78 60.57 -21.53
C LEU A 112 -6.26 61.14 -20.21
N GLY A 113 -5.29 60.46 -19.57
CA GLY A 113 -4.68 60.93 -18.31
C GLY A 113 -4.05 62.32 -18.45
N TYR A 114 -3.15 62.48 -19.43
CA TYR A 114 -2.50 63.76 -19.72
C TYR A 114 -3.48 64.82 -20.23
N LEU A 115 -4.45 64.44 -21.06
CA LEU A 115 -5.48 65.38 -21.51
C LEU A 115 -6.28 65.95 -20.34
N MET A 116 -6.65 65.12 -19.36
CA MET A 116 -7.29 65.57 -18.13
C MET A 116 -6.37 66.44 -17.27
N GLU A 117 -5.09 66.09 -17.16
CA GLU A 117 -4.10 66.92 -16.46
C GLU A 117 -3.98 68.32 -17.09
N PHE A 118 -3.89 68.43 -18.42
CA PHE A 118 -3.88 69.71 -19.13
C PHE A 118 -5.18 70.51 -18.94
N ILE A 119 -6.34 69.85 -18.95
CA ILE A 119 -7.64 70.49 -18.71
C ILE A 119 -7.67 71.13 -17.31
N VAL A 120 -7.28 70.37 -16.28
CA VAL A 120 -7.27 70.84 -14.89
C VAL A 120 -6.23 71.93 -14.69
N ARG A 121 -5.00 71.74 -15.21
CA ARG A 121 -3.93 72.73 -15.09
C ARG A 121 -4.24 74.04 -15.82
N SER A 122 -4.92 73.96 -16.97
CA SER A 122 -5.39 75.15 -17.69
C SER A 122 -6.40 75.94 -16.84
N LYS A 123 -7.29 75.25 -16.13
CA LYS A 123 -8.23 75.90 -15.20
C LYS A 123 -7.51 76.51 -13.99
N GLU A 124 -6.52 75.85 -13.42
CA GLU A 124 -5.70 76.43 -12.33
C GLU A 124 -4.99 77.71 -12.79
N ASN A 125 -4.42 77.70 -14.00
CA ASN A 125 -3.79 78.87 -14.59
C ASN A 125 -4.80 80.00 -14.85
N HIS A 126 -6.01 79.66 -15.29
CA HIS A 126 -7.12 80.63 -15.40
C HIS A 126 -7.48 81.27 -14.06
N ALA A 127 -7.59 80.46 -13.00
CA ALA A 127 -7.94 80.93 -11.67
C ALA A 127 -6.90 81.89 -11.06
N ARG A 128 -5.65 81.83 -11.54
CA ARG A 128 -4.56 82.74 -11.15
C ARG A 128 -4.63 84.10 -11.84
N LEU A 129 -5.47 84.28 -12.86
CA LEU A 129 -5.61 85.56 -13.58
C LEU A 129 -6.52 86.54 -12.79
N PRO A 130 -6.14 87.83 -12.65
CA PRO A 130 -6.90 88.82 -11.88
C PRO A 130 -8.35 89.07 -12.37
N LEU A 131 -8.62 88.81 -13.65
CA LEU A 131 -9.91 89.05 -14.33
C LEU A 131 -10.92 87.91 -14.18
N ALA A 132 -10.55 86.78 -13.58
CA ALA A 132 -11.42 85.60 -13.47
C ALA A 132 -12.50 85.70 -12.38
N ARG A 133 -12.59 86.82 -11.64
CA ARG A 133 -13.52 87.02 -10.52
C ARG A 133 -14.89 87.59 -10.91
N ASP A 134 -15.08 88.06 -12.15
CA ASP A 134 -16.36 88.58 -12.62
C ASP A 134 -17.22 87.45 -13.23
N GLY A 135 -18.36 87.19 -12.58
CA GLY A 135 -19.20 85.99 -12.70
C GLY A 135 -20.00 85.80 -13.99
N THR A 136 -19.37 85.92 -15.15
CA THR A 136 -19.91 85.42 -16.43
C THR A 136 -18.88 84.51 -17.09
N GLN A 137 -18.85 83.25 -16.66
CA GLN A 137 -18.01 82.22 -17.27
C GLN A 137 -18.86 80.96 -17.51
N PRO A 138 -18.69 80.26 -18.65
CA PRO A 138 -19.29 78.94 -18.82
C PRO A 138 -18.80 78.06 -17.68
N ASN A 139 -19.74 77.38 -17.02
CA ASN A 139 -19.46 76.67 -15.78
C ASN A 139 -18.50 75.52 -16.09
N PHE A 140 -17.19 75.71 -15.88
CA PHE A 140 -16.14 74.72 -16.17
C PHE A 140 -16.51 73.34 -15.62
N THR A 141 -17.10 73.32 -14.42
CA THR A 141 -17.59 72.11 -13.77
C THR A 141 -18.75 71.47 -14.54
N GLU A 142 -19.68 72.23 -15.14
CA GLU A 142 -20.72 71.67 -16.03
C GLU A 142 -20.13 71.11 -17.32
N MET A 143 -19.20 71.83 -17.96
CA MET A 143 -18.53 71.32 -19.17
C MET A 143 -17.79 70.00 -18.89
N LEU A 144 -17.14 69.91 -17.73
CA LEU A 144 -16.44 68.71 -17.31
C LEU A 144 -17.42 67.59 -16.94
N ARG A 145 -18.53 67.87 -16.24
CA ARG A 145 -19.61 66.89 -15.99
C ARG A 145 -20.19 66.35 -17.29
N GLU A 146 -20.49 67.21 -18.26
CA GLU A 146 -20.97 66.78 -19.58
C GLU A 146 -19.99 65.87 -20.33
N LEU A 147 -18.69 66.06 -20.13
CA LEU A 147 -17.65 65.19 -20.69
C LEU A 147 -17.61 63.84 -19.95
N LEU A 148 -17.74 63.84 -18.63
CA LEU A 148 -17.85 62.63 -17.82
C LEU A 148 -19.11 61.83 -18.18
N ASP A 149 -20.26 62.49 -18.36
CA ASP A 149 -21.51 61.86 -18.83
C ASP A 149 -21.33 61.22 -20.21
N ALA A 150 -20.61 61.88 -21.12
CA ALA A 150 -20.28 61.30 -22.43
C ALA A 150 -19.41 60.04 -22.30
N LEU A 151 -18.50 59.97 -21.31
CA LEU A 151 -17.74 58.76 -21.01
C LEU A 151 -18.65 57.64 -20.47
N VAL A 152 -19.62 57.94 -19.59
CA VAL A 152 -20.60 56.94 -19.10
C VAL A 152 -21.42 56.39 -20.28
N GLN A 153 -21.92 57.27 -21.16
CA GLN A 153 -22.66 56.86 -22.36
C GLN A 153 -21.81 55.99 -23.30
N LEU A 154 -20.52 56.30 -23.44
CA LEU A 154 -19.59 55.46 -24.21
C LEU A 154 -19.51 54.04 -23.63
N MET A 155 -19.49 53.88 -22.30
CA MET A 155 -19.42 52.55 -21.65
C MET A 155 -20.67 51.70 -21.93
N GLN A 156 -21.84 52.31 -22.06
CA GLN A 156 -23.10 51.62 -22.36
C GLN A 156 -23.31 51.32 -23.85
N SER A 157 -22.63 52.05 -24.73
CA SER A 157 -22.89 51.99 -26.17
C SER A 157 -22.68 50.58 -26.75
N LYS A 158 -23.69 50.10 -27.50
CA LYS A 158 -23.59 48.82 -28.24
C LYS A 158 -22.91 49.00 -29.60
N SER A 159 -22.98 50.20 -30.17
CA SER A 159 -22.42 50.54 -31.49
C SER A 159 -20.92 50.87 -31.44
N ALA A 160 -20.42 51.29 -30.27
CA ALA A 160 -19.01 51.61 -30.10
C ALA A 160 -18.14 50.36 -30.21
N ARG A 161 -17.01 50.47 -30.92
CA ARG A 161 -16.02 49.38 -30.96
C ARG A 161 -15.49 49.05 -29.56
N MET A 162 -15.42 47.74 -29.29
CA MET A 162 -14.77 47.13 -28.13
C MET A 162 -13.43 47.80 -27.79
N THR A 163 -12.55 48.05 -28.77
CA THR A 163 -11.23 48.65 -28.54
C THR A 163 -11.29 50.04 -27.88
N CYS A 164 -12.27 50.87 -28.24
CA CYS A 164 -12.43 52.22 -27.69
C CYS A 164 -12.90 52.15 -26.23
N GLN A 165 -13.95 51.38 -25.94
CA GLN A 165 -14.47 51.22 -24.58
C GLN A 165 -13.45 50.61 -23.62
N ASN A 166 -12.75 49.56 -24.05
CA ASN A 166 -11.71 48.93 -23.23
C ASN A 166 -10.49 49.84 -23.00
N THR A 167 -10.15 50.70 -23.96
CA THR A 167 -9.04 51.67 -23.79
C THR A 167 -9.45 52.83 -22.89
N ALA A 168 -10.66 53.36 -23.05
CA ALA A 168 -11.20 54.39 -22.16
C ALA A 168 -11.18 53.90 -20.71
N LEU A 169 -11.69 52.68 -20.46
CA LEU A 169 -11.74 52.11 -19.13
C LEU A 169 -10.33 51.88 -18.52
N LYS A 170 -9.36 51.44 -19.33
CA LYS A 170 -7.97 51.25 -18.90
C LYS A 170 -7.28 52.54 -18.43
N HIS A 171 -7.54 53.66 -19.11
CA HIS A 171 -6.87 54.94 -18.82
C HIS A 171 -7.67 55.85 -17.88
N LEU A 172 -8.93 55.53 -17.60
CA LEU A 172 -9.79 56.31 -16.69
C LEU A 172 -9.21 56.47 -15.26
N PRO A 173 -8.62 55.46 -14.61
CA PRO A 173 -8.03 55.61 -13.28
C PRO A 173 -6.93 56.68 -13.19
N GLN A 174 -6.20 56.91 -14.29
CA GLN A 174 -5.14 57.93 -14.35
C GLN A 174 -5.70 59.36 -14.28
N THR A 175 -7.00 59.54 -14.53
CA THR A 175 -7.66 60.84 -14.45
C THR A 175 -8.06 61.20 -13.02
N VAL A 176 -8.19 60.22 -12.13
CA VAL A 176 -8.70 60.39 -10.76
C VAL A 176 -7.91 61.43 -9.95
N PRO A 177 -6.56 61.40 -9.89
CA PRO A 177 -5.79 62.39 -9.14
C PRO A 177 -6.03 63.84 -9.60
N HIS A 178 -6.30 64.02 -10.90
CA HIS A 178 -6.56 65.35 -11.47
C HIS A 178 -8.00 65.79 -11.22
N LEU A 179 -8.97 64.89 -11.34
CA LEU A 179 -10.37 65.18 -11.07
C LEU A 179 -10.62 65.49 -9.58
N MET A 180 -9.85 64.89 -8.66
CA MET A 180 -9.88 65.20 -7.22
C MET A 180 -9.49 66.65 -6.89
N LEU A 181 -8.83 67.37 -7.80
CA LEU A 181 -8.53 68.80 -7.62
C LEU A 181 -9.73 69.71 -7.96
N VAL A 182 -10.75 69.18 -8.64
CA VAL A 182 -11.90 69.93 -9.16
C VAL A 182 -13.20 69.53 -8.46
N PHE A 183 -13.43 68.23 -8.30
CA PHE A 183 -14.62 67.67 -7.66
C PHE A 183 -14.31 67.27 -6.23
N ASP A 184 -15.34 67.28 -5.37
CA ASP A 184 -15.21 66.63 -4.07
C ASP A 184 -15.08 65.10 -4.24
N ARG A 185 -14.54 64.44 -3.21
CA ARG A 185 -14.25 63.00 -3.28
C ARG A 185 -15.52 62.17 -3.48
N THR A 186 -16.65 62.60 -2.92
CA THR A 186 -17.93 61.89 -2.96
C THR A 186 -18.59 61.99 -4.33
N GLU A 187 -18.62 63.18 -4.94
CA GLU A 187 -19.13 63.44 -6.28
C GLU A 187 -18.33 62.67 -7.33
N LEU A 188 -17.00 62.65 -7.21
CA LEU A 188 -16.15 61.85 -8.10
C LEU A 188 -16.39 60.35 -7.92
N THR A 189 -16.62 59.91 -6.68
CA THR A 189 -16.97 58.51 -6.39
C THR A 189 -18.32 58.13 -6.99
N HIS A 190 -19.33 59.01 -6.94
CA HIS A 190 -20.61 58.80 -7.62
C HIS A 190 -20.46 58.62 -9.13
N PHE A 191 -19.63 59.45 -9.78
CA PHE A 191 -19.32 59.27 -11.21
C PHE A 191 -18.68 57.89 -11.49
N LEU A 192 -17.70 57.48 -10.70
CA LEU A 192 -17.05 56.17 -10.89
C LEU A 192 -18.03 55.01 -10.65
N MET A 193 -18.95 55.17 -9.69
CA MET A 193 -20.03 54.21 -9.44
C MET A 193 -20.97 54.10 -10.64
N GLU A 194 -21.36 55.23 -11.25
CA GLU A 194 -22.13 55.23 -12.49
C GLU A 194 -21.38 54.53 -13.62
N VAL A 195 -20.06 54.72 -13.74
CA VAL A 195 -19.26 53.98 -14.73
C VAL A 195 -19.31 52.48 -14.48
N ILE A 196 -19.14 52.03 -13.23
CA ILE A 196 -19.16 50.61 -12.84
C ILE A 196 -20.52 49.96 -13.15
N GLU A 197 -21.62 50.65 -12.82
CA GLU A 197 -22.98 50.13 -13.02
C GLU A 197 -23.38 50.04 -14.50
N ASN A 198 -22.68 50.79 -15.37
CA ASN A 198 -23.05 50.99 -16.77
C ASN A 198 -22.07 50.36 -17.77
N LEU A 199 -21.29 49.36 -17.34
CA LEU A 199 -20.35 48.64 -18.19
C LEU A 199 -21.07 47.73 -19.21
N GLY A 200 -21.14 48.15 -20.47
CA GLY A 200 -21.78 47.41 -21.56
C GLY A 200 -21.08 46.09 -21.97
N PRO A 201 -21.74 45.24 -22.80
CA PRO A 201 -21.27 43.89 -23.14
C PRO A 201 -19.97 43.85 -23.96
N ASN A 202 -19.61 44.95 -24.61
CA ASN A 202 -18.40 45.08 -25.43
C ASN A 202 -17.13 45.25 -24.57
N ILE A 203 -17.23 45.38 -23.25
CA ILE A 203 -16.08 45.47 -22.35
C ILE A 203 -15.67 44.08 -21.89
N VAL A 204 -14.42 43.69 -22.11
CA VAL A 204 -13.94 42.34 -21.76
C VAL A 204 -13.67 42.23 -20.26
N ALA A 205 -13.94 41.05 -19.67
CA ALA A 205 -13.78 40.80 -18.24
C ALA A 205 -12.42 41.25 -17.68
N ARG A 206 -11.32 40.98 -18.41
CA ARG A 206 -9.97 41.40 -18.02
C ARG A 206 -9.84 42.92 -17.80
N GLN A 207 -10.43 43.74 -18.68
CA GLN A 207 -10.34 45.19 -18.57
C GLN A 207 -11.30 45.73 -17.50
N ARG A 208 -12.46 45.10 -17.32
CA ARG A 208 -13.35 45.40 -16.18
C ARG A 208 -12.63 45.17 -14.85
N LEU A 209 -12.06 43.99 -14.66
CA LEU A 209 -11.35 43.63 -13.42
C LEU A 209 -10.09 44.49 -13.22
N SER A 210 -9.30 44.74 -14.27
CA SER A 210 -8.14 45.63 -14.16
C SER A 210 -8.53 47.05 -13.71
N PHE A 211 -9.62 47.59 -14.24
CA PHE A 211 -10.12 48.89 -13.83
C PHE A 211 -10.52 48.91 -12.34
N LEU A 212 -11.27 47.89 -11.87
CA LEU A 212 -11.63 47.77 -10.46
C LEU A 212 -10.37 47.66 -9.58
N ARG A 213 -9.37 46.90 -10.02
CA ARG A 213 -8.07 46.80 -9.33
C ARG A 213 -7.35 48.14 -9.24
N ASP A 214 -7.34 48.90 -10.32
CA ASP A 214 -6.67 50.20 -10.36
C ASP A 214 -7.38 51.24 -9.48
N LEU A 215 -8.71 51.16 -9.33
CA LEU A 215 -9.47 52.00 -8.40
C LEU A 215 -9.06 51.79 -6.93
N ILE A 216 -8.77 50.55 -6.52
CA ILE A 216 -8.32 50.22 -5.16
C ILE A 216 -7.00 50.94 -4.82
N LYS A 217 -6.17 51.21 -5.84
CA LYS A 217 -4.88 51.90 -5.68
C LYS A 217 -5.00 53.43 -5.63
N THR A 218 -6.20 53.99 -5.81
CA THR A 218 -6.42 55.44 -5.78
C THR A 218 -6.63 55.95 -4.35
N GLU A 219 -6.40 57.25 -4.13
CA GLU A 219 -6.66 57.90 -2.84
C GLU A 219 -8.14 57.85 -2.41
N LEU A 220 -9.07 57.66 -3.36
CA LEU A 220 -10.50 57.52 -3.06
C LEU A 220 -10.80 56.25 -2.25
N PHE A 221 -10.03 55.17 -2.41
CA PHE A 221 -10.25 53.94 -1.65
C PHE A 221 -9.73 54.02 -0.21
N VAL A 222 -8.80 54.94 0.06
CA VAL A 222 -8.25 55.19 1.40
C VAL A 222 -9.27 55.93 2.29
N ASP A 223 -10.10 56.77 1.68
CA ASP A 223 -11.15 57.55 2.33
C ASP A 223 -12.34 56.66 2.77
N ASP A 224 -12.81 56.80 4.02
CA ASP A 224 -13.84 55.90 4.61
C ASP A 224 -15.19 56.02 3.90
N ASP A 225 -15.65 57.24 3.60
CA ASP A 225 -16.95 57.48 2.99
C ASP A 225 -16.98 56.99 1.55
N CYS A 226 -15.91 57.26 0.79
CA CYS A 226 -15.77 56.79 -0.58
C CYS A 226 -15.63 55.26 -0.66
N ARG A 227 -14.88 54.65 0.28
CA ARG A 227 -14.73 53.19 0.37
C ARG A 227 -16.05 52.48 0.63
N ARG A 228 -16.90 53.01 1.54
CA ARG A 228 -18.24 52.44 1.81
C ARG A 228 -19.12 52.38 0.57
N MET A 229 -18.91 53.28 -0.40
CA MET A 229 -19.64 53.27 -1.67
C MET A 229 -19.02 52.31 -2.69
N LEU A 230 -17.69 52.33 -2.85
CA LEU A 230 -16.97 51.56 -3.88
C LEU A 230 -16.85 50.08 -3.54
N LEU A 231 -16.53 49.75 -2.29
CA LEU A 231 -16.20 48.39 -1.86
C LEU A 231 -17.32 47.36 -2.16
N PRO A 232 -18.61 47.62 -1.85
CA PRO A 232 -19.69 46.69 -2.17
C PRO A 232 -19.82 46.40 -3.67
N LYS A 233 -19.62 47.41 -4.54
CA LYS A 233 -19.73 47.23 -5.99
C LYS A 233 -18.54 46.47 -6.57
N ILE A 234 -17.34 46.80 -6.10
CA ILE A 234 -16.12 46.09 -6.51
C ILE A 234 -16.25 44.61 -6.14
N ILE A 235 -16.61 44.30 -4.89
CA ILE A 235 -16.81 42.92 -4.44
C ILE A 235 -17.92 42.24 -5.24
N GLY A 236 -19.06 42.90 -5.44
CA GLY A 236 -20.18 42.34 -6.20
C GLY A 236 -19.78 41.87 -7.60
N HIS A 237 -19.01 42.66 -8.33
CA HIS A 237 -18.50 42.26 -9.65
C HIS A 237 -17.43 41.17 -9.61
N VAL A 238 -16.55 41.19 -8.60
CA VAL A 238 -15.55 40.14 -8.41
C VAL A 238 -16.22 38.80 -8.12
N VAL A 239 -17.19 38.77 -7.22
CA VAL A 239 -17.98 37.57 -6.86
C VAL A 239 -18.78 37.08 -8.07
N GLU A 240 -19.46 37.98 -8.79
CA GLU A 240 -20.18 37.62 -10.02
C GLU A 240 -19.27 36.93 -11.05
N HIS A 241 -18.01 37.36 -11.15
CA HIS A 241 -17.02 36.73 -12.03
C HIS A 241 -16.46 35.41 -11.49
N ILE A 242 -16.39 35.24 -10.17
CA ILE A 242 -16.00 33.99 -9.50
C ILE A 242 -17.10 32.92 -9.69
N GLU A 243 -18.37 33.29 -9.56
CA GLU A 243 -19.52 32.37 -9.65
C GLU A 243 -19.88 32.00 -11.10
N LYS A 244 -19.50 32.81 -12.10
CA LYS A 244 -19.73 32.51 -13.51
C LYS A 244 -18.76 31.46 -14.03
N ASP A 245 -19.23 30.21 -14.00
CA ASP A 245 -18.62 28.92 -14.38
C ASP A 245 -18.06 28.82 -15.84
N SER A 246 -17.23 29.77 -16.27
CA SER A 246 -16.89 29.97 -17.68
C SER A 246 -15.38 30.03 -17.97
N SER A 247 -14.67 28.91 -17.82
CA SER A 247 -13.51 28.49 -18.65
C SER A 247 -12.37 29.50 -18.95
N ARG A 248 -12.21 30.59 -18.18
CA ARG A 248 -11.21 31.64 -18.46
C ARG A 248 -10.33 31.87 -17.25
N ASP A 249 -9.33 31.02 -17.14
CA ASP A 249 -8.22 31.02 -16.18
C ASP A 249 -7.66 32.41 -15.84
N GLU A 250 -7.51 33.31 -16.82
CA GLU A 250 -6.97 34.67 -16.59
C GLU A 250 -7.88 35.56 -15.71
N ALA A 251 -9.20 35.36 -15.74
CA ALA A 251 -10.13 36.19 -14.97
C ALA A 251 -10.12 35.83 -13.47
N LEU A 252 -10.02 34.53 -13.15
CA LEU A 252 -9.93 34.05 -11.78
C LEU A 252 -8.66 34.53 -11.08
N GLN A 253 -7.52 34.52 -11.78
CA GLN A 253 -6.29 35.09 -11.23
C GLN A 253 -6.45 36.57 -10.88
N LEU A 254 -7.07 37.37 -11.76
CA LEU A 254 -7.33 38.78 -11.49
C LEU A 254 -8.31 38.99 -10.33
N CYS A 255 -9.34 38.16 -10.20
CA CYS A 255 -10.24 38.19 -9.05
C CYS A 255 -9.48 37.91 -7.74
N ALA A 256 -8.59 36.92 -7.73
CA ALA A 256 -7.74 36.62 -6.57
C ALA A 256 -6.81 37.78 -6.23
N ASP A 257 -6.15 38.37 -7.22
CA ASP A 257 -5.30 39.56 -7.05
C ASP A 257 -6.08 40.74 -6.46
N ILE A 258 -7.30 41.01 -6.95
CA ILE A 258 -8.15 42.11 -6.45
C ILE A 258 -8.52 41.88 -4.99
N LEU A 259 -8.96 40.67 -4.62
CA LEU A 259 -9.29 40.36 -3.22
C LEU A 259 -8.05 40.42 -2.33
N SER A 260 -6.88 40.05 -2.85
CA SER A 260 -5.62 40.19 -2.13
C SER A 260 -5.28 41.65 -1.88
N ASP A 261 -5.36 42.50 -2.92
CA ASP A 261 -5.10 43.94 -2.82
C ASP A 261 -6.08 44.60 -1.82
N ILE A 262 -7.36 44.19 -1.81
CA ILE A 262 -8.37 44.66 -0.83
C ILE A 262 -7.99 44.25 0.59
N LEU A 263 -7.69 42.97 0.83
CA LEU A 263 -7.33 42.47 2.16
C LEU A 263 -6.03 43.10 2.68
N GLU A 264 -5.03 43.28 1.81
CA GLU A 264 -3.77 43.93 2.15
C GLU A 264 -3.97 45.41 2.48
N CYS A 265 -4.80 46.12 1.70
CA CYS A 265 -5.12 47.52 1.98
C CYS A 265 -5.88 47.68 3.31
N LEU A 266 -6.88 46.84 3.57
CA LEU A 266 -7.75 47.00 4.73
C LEU A 266 -7.13 46.46 6.03
N PHE A 267 -6.46 45.30 5.95
CA PHE A 267 -6.00 44.53 7.11
C PHE A 267 -4.51 44.16 7.05
N GLY A 268 -3.73 44.82 6.18
CA GLY A 268 -2.27 44.66 6.10
C GLY A 268 -1.55 45.12 7.36
N ARG A 269 -0.28 44.69 7.51
CA ARG A 269 0.50 44.93 8.75
C ARG A 269 1.06 46.35 8.89
N GLU A 270 1.25 47.06 7.79
CA GLU A 270 1.97 48.34 7.82
C GLU A 270 1.05 49.52 8.17
N THR A 271 -0.13 49.60 7.55
CA THR A 271 -1.13 50.66 7.80
C THR A 271 -2.57 50.18 7.50
N PRO A 272 -3.21 49.41 8.40
CA PRO A 272 -4.59 48.94 8.17
C PRO A 272 -5.57 50.12 8.27
N ILE A 273 -6.39 50.29 7.24
CA ILE A 273 -7.46 51.31 7.19
C ILE A 273 -8.87 50.73 7.36
N GLY A 274 -9.01 49.40 7.38
CA GLY A 274 -10.30 48.72 7.45
C GLY A 274 -10.96 48.81 8.82
N ASN A 275 -12.29 48.81 8.83
CA ASN A 275 -13.12 48.77 10.03
C ASN A 275 -13.92 47.44 10.14
N GLU A 276 -14.66 47.23 11.23
CA GLU A 276 -15.44 46.00 11.44
C GLU A 276 -16.58 45.85 10.42
N ASP A 277 -17.12 46.95 9.90
CA ASP A 277 -18.19 46.93 8.89
C ASP A 277 -17.65 46.52 7.52
N ASP A 278 -16.44 46.95 7.16
CA ASP A 278 -15.70 46.49 5.97
C ASP A 278 -15.45 44.98 6.06
N LEU A 279 -15.05 44.48 7.24
CA LEU A 279 -14.86 43.04 7.49
C LEU A 279 -16.19 42.28 7.38
N ARG A 280 -17.29 42.80 7.94
CA ARG A 280 -18.64 42.22 7.81
C ARG A 280 -19.08 42.13 6.36
N LEU A 281 -18.85 43.18 5.57
CA LEU A 281 -19.17 43.19 4.15
C LEU A 281 -18.36 42.13 3.40
N LEU A 282 -17.06 42.04 3.64
CA LEU A 282 -16.20 41.03 3.04
C LEU A 282 -16.61 39.61 3.43
N THR A 283 -16.88 39.35 4.71
CA THR A 283 -17.36 38.04 5.17
C THR A 283 -18.70 37.68 4.51
N SER A 284 -19.65 38.62 4.48
CA SER A 284 -20.99 38.37 3.94
C SER A 284 -21.02 38.07 2.45
N LEU A 285 -20.19 38.76 1.66
CA LEU A 285 -20.16 38.63 0.20
C LEU A 285 -19.10 37.63 -0.31
N CYS A 286 -17.94 37.50 0.33
CA CYS A 286 -16.82 36.73 -0.21
C CYS A 286 -16.63 35.35 0.42
N LEU A 287 -17.04 35.12 1.68
CA LEU A 287 -16.68 33.89 2.38
C LEU A 287 -17.19 32.64 1.66
N ARG A 288 -18.49 32.58 1.35
CA ARG A 288 -19.08 31.41 0.67
C ARG A 288 -18.55 31.23 -0.76
N PRO A 289 -18.49 32.27 -1.62
CA PRO A 289 -17.90 32.14 -2.96
C PRO A 289 -16.44 31.67 -2.94
N LEU A 290 -15.62 32.16 -2.00
CA LEU A 290 -14.25 31.70 -1.84
C LEU A 290 -14.18 30.21 -1.46
N LEU A 291 -15.00 29.77 -0.50
CA LEU A 291 -15.06 28.36 -0.10
C LEU A 291 -15.50 27.46 -1.28
N GLN A 292 -16.54 27.85 -2.02
CA GLN A 292 -17.01 27.11 -3.20
C GLN A 292 -15.96 27.06 -4.32
N THR A 293 -15.24 28.16 -4.53
CA THR A 293 -14.13 28.20 -5.49
C THR A 293 -13.01 27.25 -5.08
N VAL A 294 -12.63 27.24 -3.80
CA VAL A 294 -11.63 26.30 -3.28
C VAL A 294 -12.09 24.85 -3.55
N ILE A 295 -13.35 24.50 -3.26
CA ILE A 295 -13.91 23.16 -3.55
C ILE A 295 -13.76 22.80 -5.03
N SER A 296 -14.16 23.70 -5.94
CA SER A 296 -14.07 23.46 -7.39
C SER A 296 -12.62 23.26 -7.86
N GLN A 297 -11.68 24.05 -7.32
CA GLN A 297 -10.28 24.06 -7.73
C GLN A 297 -9.45 22.93 -7.11
N VAL A 298 -9.99 22.18 -6.12
CA VAL A 298 -9.31 21.00 -5.55
C VAL A 298 -9.00 19.93 -6.63
N ALA A 299 -9.82 19.83 -7.67
CA ALA A 299 -9.64 18.87 -8.77
C ALA A 299 -8.60 19.33 -9.82
N GLU A 300 -8.63 20.62 -10.19
CA GLU A 300 -7.85 21.17 -11.32
C GLU A 300 -6.47 21.74 -10.91
N ARG A 301 -6.34 22.19 -9.65
CA ARG A 301 -5.11 22.69 -9.00
C ARG A 301 -4.44 23.93 -9.60
N THR A 302 -4.97 24.56 -10.63
CA THR A 302 -4.31 25.71 -11.32
C THR A 302 -4.12 26.93 -10.41
N TYR A 303 -5.17 27.35 -9.68
CA TYR A 303 -5.15 28.55 -8.82
C TYR A 303 -5.40 28.26 -7.34
N LEU A 304 -5.39 26.99 -6.95
CA LEU A 304 -5.77 26.54 -5.61
C LEU A 304 -4.99 27.26 -4.51
N ALA A 305 -3.67 27.41 -4.62
CA ALA A 305 -2.85 28.04 -3.58
C ALA A 305 -3.23 29.52 -3.32
N ALA A 306 -3.59 30.27 -4.36
CA ALA A 306 -3.97 31.68 -4.22
C ALA A 306 -5.31 31.83 -3.49
N TYR A 307 -6.32 31.06 -3.91
CA TYR A 307 -7.63 31.07 -3.26
C TYR A 307 -7.57 30.52 -1.84
N VAL A 308 -6.76 29.50 -1.57
CA VAL A 308 -6.53 29.01 -0.19
C VAL A 308 -5.86 30.07 0.67
N ALA A 309 -4.87 30.80 0.15
CA ALA A 309 -4.25 31.90 0.88
C ALA A 309 -5.26 33.02 1.21
N LEU A 310 -6.13 33.39 0.25
CA LEU A 310 -7.21 34.36 0.47
C LEU A 310 -8.23 33.89 1.51
N THR A 311 -8.67 32.63 1.42
CA THR A 311 -9.56 32.04 2.42
C THR A 311 -8.91 32.07 3.80
N VAL A 312 -7.66 31.62 3.93
CA VAL A 312 -6.93 31.63 5.21
C VAL A 312 -6.77 33.05 5.75
N ALA A 313 -6.45 34.03 4.90
CA ALA A 313 -6.33 35.43 5.29
C ALA A 313 -7.65 35.97 5.83
N LEU A 314 -8.76 35.77 5.11
CA LEU A 314 -10.09 36.19 5.56
C LEU A 314 -10.48 35.49 6.88
N LEU A 315 -10.33 34.17 6.96
CA LEU A 315 -10.65 33.39 8.18
C LEU A 315 -9.80 33.82 9.39
N ASN A 316 -8.57 34.26 9.16
CA ASN A 316 -7.70 34.74 10.23
C ASN A 316 -8.23 36.04 10.85
N GLU A 317 -8.81 36.93 10.04
CA GLU A 317 -9.35 38.23 10.49
C GLU A 317 -10.74 38.14 11.11
N ILE A 318 -11.57 37.16 10.72
CA ILE A 318 -12.95 37.01 11.25
C ILE A 318 -12.96 36.96 12.78
N SER A 319 -13.66 37.91 13.41
CA SER A 319 -13.88 37.96 14.85
C SER A 319 -15.04 37.03 15.28
N THR A 320 -15.11 36.68 16.57
CA THR A 320 -16.23 35.87 17.10
C THR A 320 -17.59 36.55 16.89
N SER A 321 -17.65 37.88 17.05
CA SER A 321 -18.88 38.66 16.82
C SER A 321 -19.27 38.70 15.35
N ASN A 322 -18.31 38.87 14.44
CA ASN A 322 -18.52 38.86 13.00
C ASN A 322 -19.09 37.51 12.53
N TYR A 323 -18.49 36.41 12.97
CA TYR A 323 -18.95 35.07 12.65
C TYR A 323 -20.36 34.79 13.19
N ALA A 324 -20.62 35.11 14.47
CA ALA A 324 -21.92 34.89 15.10
C ALA A 324 -23.04 35.63 14.36
N GLN A 325 -22.78 36.88 13.94
CA GLN A 325 -23.72 37.66 13.15
C GLN A 325 -23.92 37.08 11.75
N TYR A 326 -22.84 36.71 11.04
CA TYR A 326 -22.91 36.09 9.72
C TYR A 326 -23.72 34.78 9.71
N VAL A 327 -23.60 33.97 10.76
CA VAL A 327 -24.44 32.76 10.91
C VAL A 327 -25.88 33.12 11.26
N HIS A 328 -26.11 34.14 12.09
CA HIS A 328 -27.45 34.60 12.46
C HIS A 328 -28.24 35.16 11.28
N ASP A 329 -27.58 35.86 10.37
CA ASP A 329 -28.19 36.49 9.19
C ASP A 329 -28.73 35.45 8.17
N ARG A 330 -28.44 34.16 8.35
CA ARG A 330 -28.99 33.08 7.52
C ARG A 330 -30.42 32.72 7.93
N PRO A 331 -31.38 32.70 7.00
CA PRO A 331 -32.80 32.73 7.32
C PRO A 331 -33.34 31.40 7.87
N THR A 332 -32.82 30.25 7.43
CA THR A 332 -33.30 28.94 7.87
C THR A 332 -32.22 28.11 8.57
N SER A 333 -32.65 27.12 9.35
CA SER A 333 -31.74 26.14 9.96
C SER A 333 -31.01 25.31 8.89
N LEU A 334 -31.65 25.05 7.75
CA LEU A 334 -31.06 24.35 6.61
C LEU A 334 -29.92 25.17 5.99
N ASP A 335 -30.13 26.47 5.76
CA ASP A 335 -29.08 27.34 5.19
C ASP A 335 -27.84 27.43 6.08
N LYS A 336 -28.03 27.32 7.39
CA LYS A 336 -26.95 27.27 8.38
C LYS A 336 -26.24 25.93 8.33
N MET A 337 -27.00 24.83 8.32
CA MET A 337 -26.45 23.47 8.20
C MET A 337 -25.63 23.31 6.92
N ASP A 338 -26.17 23.72 5.76
CA ASP A 338 -25.48 23.65 4.47
C ASP A 338 -24.15 24.41 4.51
N PHE A 339 -24.15 25.62 5.09
CA PHE A 339 -22.93 26.41 5.26
C PHE A 339 -21.91 25.71 6.18
N LEU A 340 -22.35 25.17 7.31
CA LEU A 340 -21.43 24.47 8.24
C LEU A 340 -20.84 23.21 7.59
N THR A 341 -21.64 22.45 6.86
CA THR A 341 -21.18 21.28 6.11
C THR A 341 -20.19 21.67 5.01
N GLU A 342 -20.46 22.74 4.25
CA GLU A 342 -19.53 23.28 3.24
C GLU A 342 -18.18 23.66 3.87
N VAL A 343 -18.20 24.37 5.01
CA VAL A 343 -16.98 24.77 5.74
C VAL A 343 -16.18 23.55 6.20
N LEU A 344 -16.85 22.57 6.82
CA LEU A 344 -16.20 21.33 7.29
C LEU A 344 -15.60 20.53 6.14
N GLN A 345 -16.32 20.42 5.02
CA GLN A 345 -15.82 19.75 3.83
C GLN A 345 -14.57 20.44 3.28
N VAL A 346 -14.58 21.77 3.13
CA VAL A 346 -13.41 22.53 2.68
C VAL A 346 -12.23 22.29 3.62
N PHE A 347 -12.45 22.33 4.93
CA PHE A 347 -11.39 22.14 5.91
C PHE A 347 -10.78 20.74 5.82
N ARG A 348 -11.62 19.72 5.67
CA ARG A 348 -11.18 18.34 5.45
C ARG A 348 -10.39 18.21 4.14
N ASP A 349 -10.85 18.82 3.05
CA ASP A 349 -10.14 18.81 1.77
C ASP A 349 -8.77 19.52 1.87
N LEU A 350 -8.69 20.68 2.52
CA LEU A 350 -7.45 21.44 2.69
C LEU A 350 -6.38 20.72 3.53
N VAL A 351 -6.83 19.93 4.50
CA VAL A 351 -5.95 19.14 5.38
C VAL A 351 -5.51 17.84 4.68
N THR A 352 -6.40 17.20 3.94
CA THR A 352 -6.09 15.92 3.25
C THR A 352 -5.32 16.13 1.95
N LYS A 353 -5.52 17.27 1.28
CA LYS A 353 -4.89 17.66 0.02
C LYS A 353 -4.19 19.01 0.21
N PRO A 354 -2.90 19.02 0.59
CA PRO A 354 -2.19 20.27 0.87
C PRO A 354 -2.10 21.13 -0.40
N ALA A 355 -2.53 22.39 -0.28
CA ALA A 355 -2.44 23.38 -1.35
C ALA A 355 -1.02 23.96 -1.51
N PHE A 356 -0.25 23.98 -0.41
CA PHE A 356 1.11 24.50 -0.36
C PHE A 356 2.15 23.39 -0.43
N HIS A 357 3.37 23.73 -0.88
CA HIS A 357 4.50 22.79 -0.83
C HIS A 357 4.81 22.41 0.63
N SER A 358 5.19 21.15 0.89
CA SER A 358 5.45 20.65 2.25
C SER A 358 6.55 21.41 3.01
N ASP A 359 7.45 22.08 2.27
CA ASP A 359 8.51 22.90 2.86
C ASP A 359 8.03 24.27 3.34
N TRP A 360 6.84 24.71 2.94
CA TRP A 360 6.27 26.01 3.30
C TRP A 360 5.58 25.96 4.66
N PHE A 361 6.35 25.54 5.65
CA PHE A 361 5.85 25.18 6.96
C PHE A 361 5.11 26.33 7.66
N HIS A 362 5.60 27.57 7.58
CA HIS A 362 4.90 28.73 8.15
C HIS A 362 3.51 28.94 7.55
N MET A 363 3.36 28.73 6.24
CA MET A 363 2.06 28.84 5.56
C MET A 363 1.11 27.73 6.01
N ILE A 364 1.61 26.49 6.07
CA ILE A 364 0.84 25.33 6.55
C ILE A 364 0.38 25.54 7.99
N CYS A 365 1.23 26.08 8.86
CA CYS A 365 0.90 26.34 10.26
C CYS A 365 -0.07 27.50 10.42
N LEU A 366 0.07 28.57 9.62
CA LEU A 366 -0.88 29.68 9.60
C LEU A 366 -2.26 29.21 9.13
N GLN A 367 -2.32 28.42 8.05
CA GLN A 367 -3.54 27.76 7.58
C GLN A 367 -4.16 26.96 8.72
N ASN A 368 -3.44 26.01 9.30
CA ASN A 368 -3.96 25.14 10.36
C ASN A 368 -4.41 25.92 11.62
N LYS A 369 -3.74 27.02 11.97
CA LYS A 369 -4.15 27.90 13.07
C LYS A 369 -5.48 28.60 12.76
N ALA A 370 -5.65 29.13 11.55
CA ALA A 370 -6.90 29.75 11.12
C ALA A 370 -8.04 28.71 11.05
N LEU A 371 -7.78 27.52 10.51
CA LEU A 371 -8.73 26.42 10.48
C LEU A 371 -9.17 26.00 11.88
N LEU A 372 -8.24 25.85 12.83
CA LEU A 372 -8.56 25.48 14.21
C LEU A 372 -9.41 26.57 14.91
N LYS A 373 -9.08 27.85 14.71
CA LYS A 373 -9.89 28.97 15.20
C LYS A 373 -11.33 28.88 14.68
N MET A 374 -11.49 28.63 13.39
CA MET A 374 -12.81 28.50 12.77
C MET A 374 -13.56 27.22 13.17
N LEU A 375 -12.87 26.08 13.35
CA LEU A 375 -13.47 24.87 13.88
C LEU A 375 -14.07 25.09 15.28
N ARG A 376 -13.43 25.91 16.12
CA ARG A 376 -13.99 26.30 17.43
C ARG A 376 -15.24 27.17 17.30
N PHE A 377 -15.32 28.03 16.30
CA PHE A 377 -16.52 28.81 16.01
C PHE A 377 -17.68 27.91 15.53
N VAL A 378 -17.38 26.96 14.64
CA VAL A 378 -18.32 25.92 14.19
C VAL A 378 -18.80 25.09 15.38
N MET A 379 -17.88 24.64 16.24
CA MET A 379 -18.17 23.90 17.46
C MET A 379 -19.14 24.64 18.38
N SER A 380 -18.93 25.94 18.62
CA SER A 380 -19.87 26.75 19.42
C SER A 380 -21.26 26.79 18.78
N THR A 381 -21.33 27.03 17.47
CA THR A 381 -22.62 27.10 16.74
C THR A 381 -23.37 25.77 16.77
N MET A 382 -22.66 24.66 16.60
CA MET A 382 -23.26 23.32 16.66
C MET A 382 -23.84 23.02 18.04
N LYS A 383 -23.12 23.37 19.12
CA LYS A 383 -23.63 23.21 20.49
C LYS A 383 -24.84 24.08 20.78
N ASP A 384 -24.84 25.31 20.29
CA ASP A 384 -25.90 26.27 20.59
C ASP A 384 -27.18 26.04 19.77
N GLN A 385 -27.06 25.60 18.50
CA GLN A 385 -28.19 25.53 17.56
C GLN A 385 -28.57 24.11 17.12
N PHE A 386 -27.68 23.12 17.24
CA PHE A 386 -27.85 21.76 16.69
C PHE A 386 -27.61 20.66 17.74
N LEU A 387 -27.86 20.95 19.02
CA LEU A 387 -27.85 19.99 20.12
C LEU A 387 -29.28 19.73 20.61
N GLY A 388 -29.59 18.49 21.00
CA GLY A 388 -30.92 18.11 21.50
C GLY A 388 -31.96 17.96 20.39
N VAL A 389 -33.05 18.75 20.42
CA VAL A 389 -34.20 18.56 19.50
C VAL A 389 -33.85 18.82 18.02
N ALA A 390 -32.84 19.66 17.76
CA ALA A 390 -32.35 19.97 16.43
C ALA A 390 -31.07 19.19 16.05
N PHE A 391 -30.81 18.05 16.71
CA PHE A 391 -29.64 17.23 16.47
C PHE A 391 -29.62 16.67 15.04
N ASP A 392 -28.51 16.88 14.34
CA ASP A 392 -28.28 16.35 12.99
C ASP A 392 -27.08 15.38 12.98
N LYS A 393 -27.33 14.12 12.63
CA LYS A 393 -26.29 13.08 12.69
C LYS A 393 -25.17 13.31 11.68
N GLU A 394 -25.49 13.79 10.48
CA GLU A 394 -24.54 13.91 9.38
C GLU A 394 -23.55 15.05 9.65
N LEU A 395 -24.04 16.22 10.07
CA LEU A 395 -23.22 17.38 10.41
C LEU A 395 -22.24 17.09 11.56
N TRP A 396 -22.72 16.44 12.63
CA TRP A 396 -21.87 16.01 13.75
C TRP A 396 -20.84 14.97 13.31
N GLY A 397 -21.23 14.02 12.45
CA GLY A 397 -20.33 13.09 11.81
C GLY A 397 -19.22 13.80 11.03
N GLU A 398 -19.58 14.76 10.17
CA GLU A 398 -18.63 15.55 9.37
C GLU A 398 -17.65 16.34 10.24
N TYR A 399 -18.11 16.91 11.36
CA TYR A 399 -17.23 17.58 12.32
C TYR A 399 -16.19 16.63 12.91
N PHE A 400 -16.61 15.44 13.37
CA PHE A 400 -15.70 14.46 13.94
C PHE A 400 -14.67 13.97 12.92
N HIS A 401 -15.08 13.66 11.69
CA HIS A 401 -14.17 13.24 10.62
C HIS A 401 -13.19 14.35 10.22
N THR A 402 -13.65 15.60 10.16
CA THR A 402 -12.78 16.76 9.86
C THR A 402 -11.75 16.98 10.96
N SER A 403 -12.16 16.88 12.23
CA SER A 403 -11.27 16.99 13.39
C SER A 403 -10.23 15.86 13.42
N VAL A 404 -10.63 14.62 13.12
CA VAL A 404 -9.71 13.48 13.01
C VAL A 404 -8.72 13.69 11.85
N ALA A 405 -9.19 14.14 10.69
CA ALA A 405 -8.32 14.46 9.56
C ALA A 405 -7.29 15.55 9.95
N PHE A 406 -7.73 16.60 10.63
CA PHE A 406 -6.85 17.66 11.16
C PHE A 406 -5.76 17.12 12.08
N ILE A 407 -6.10 16.23 13.02
CA ILE A 407 -5.13 15.69 13.97
C ILE A 407 -4.16 14.70 13.31
N THR A 408 -4.65 13.90 12.37
CA THR A 408 -3.89 12.81 11.74
C THR A 408 -3.07 13.24 10.51
N GLN A 409 -3.20 14.49 10.08
CA GLN A 409 -2.55 15.04 8.90
C GLN A 409 -1.02 14.86 8.93
N ARG A 410 -0.42 14.61 7.77
CA ARG A 410 1.03 14.33 7.67
C ARG A 410 1.88 15.54 8.01
N ASP A 411 1.44 16.75 7.64
CA ASP A 411 2.23 17.97 7.78
C ASP A 411 2.39 18.44 9.23
N LEU A 412 1.57 17.93 10.16
CA LEU A 412 1.68 18.15 11.60
C LEU A 412 2.24 16.94 12.37
N ARG A 413 2.79 15.91 11.70
CA ARG A 413 3.47 14.77 12.38
C ARG A 413 4.89 15.12 12.76
N PHE A 414 5.01 15.99 13.77
CA PHE A 414 6.26 16.56 14.27
C PHE A 414 7.28 15.52 14.74
N GLU A 415 6.84 14.29 15.03
CA GLU A 415 7.66 13.15 15.43
C GLU A 415 8.61 12.68 14.30
N THR A 416 8.32 13.04 13.05
CA THR A 416 9.14 12.70 11.86
C THR A 416 10.14 13.79 11.46
N PHE A 417 10.08 14.98 12.09
CA PHE A 417 10.98 16.09 11.77
C PHE A 417 12.32 15.94 12.51
N ALA A 418 13.43 16.31 11.86
CA ALA A 418 14.73 16.36 12.50
C ALA A 418 14.72 17.31 13.72
N GLU A 419 15.31 16.88 14.85
CA GLU A 419 15.22 17.50 16.19
C GLU A 419 15.41 19.03 16.21
N ARG A 420 16.27 19.59 15.34
CA ARG A 420 16.55 21.04 15.28
C ARG A 420 15.39 21.89 14.73
N LYS A 421 14.51 21.35 13.88
CA LYS A 421 13.33 22.08 13.37
C LYS A 421 12.19 22.13 14.41
N ASN A 422 12.15 21.15 15.33
CA ASN A 422 11.12 21.03 16.36
C ASN A 422 11.21 22.13 17.44
N LEU A 423 12.41 22.45 17.91
CA LEU A 423 12.62 23.33 19.08
C LEU A 423 12.18 24.79 18.85
N ASN A 424 12.54 25.39 17.71
CA ASN A 424 12.17 26.78 17.40
C ASN A 424 10.67 26.92 17.05
N PHE A 425 10.07 25.85 16.52
CA PHE A 425 8.67 25.85 16.13
C PHE A 425 7.70 25.71 17.31
N PHE A 426 7.95 24.74 18.21
CA PHE A 426 7.14 24.56 19.42
C PHE A 426 7.16 25.79 20.33
N ALA A 427 8.26 26.55 20.31
CA ALA A 427 8.36 27.83 21.02
C ALA A 427 7.35 28.88 20.51
N HIS A 428 6.92 28.83 19.23
CA HIS A 428 6.08 29.85 18.62
C HIS A 428 4.62 29.41 18.35
N TYR A 429 4.38 28.15 17.96
CA TYR A 429 3.05 27.71 17.50
C TYR A 429 2.31 26.72 18.41
N LYS A 430 2.99 26.09 19.38
CA LYS A 430 2.48 24.95 20.17
C LYS A 430 1.98 23.78 19.29
N ASP A 431 1.65 22.64 19.90
CA ASP A 431 1.07 21.52 19.16
C ASP A 431 -0.45 21.71 18.97
N LEU A 432 -0.84 22.21 17.79
CA LEU A 432 -2.24 22.45 17.43
C LEU A 432 -3.10 21.17 17.44
N ARG A 433 -2.49 19.99 17.30
CA ARG A 433 -3.21 18.71 17.33
C ARG A 433 -3.79 18.43 18.71
N ARG A 434 -3.05 18.78 19.77
CA ARG A 434 -3.49 18.59 21.17
C ARG A 434 -4.72 19.44 21.49
N ASP A 435 -4.71 20.67 21.02
CA ASP A 435 -5.83 21.59 21.13
C ASP A 435 -7.08 21.04 20.40
N CYS A 436 -6.93 20.61 19.14
CA CYS A 436 -8.02 20.02 18.38
C CYS A 436 -8.53 18.71 19.01
N ALA A 437 -7.66 17.89 19.62
CA ALA A 437 -8.07 16.66 20.31
C ALA A 437 -8.87 16.95 21.59
N ASN A 438 -8.55 18.03 22.31
CA ASN A 438 -9.37 18.50 23.44
C ASN A 438 -10.76 18.98 22.97
N ASP A 439 -10.81 19.69 21.84
CA ASP A 439 -12.07 20.14 21.24
C ASP A 439 -12.92 18.95 20.74
N LEU A 440 -12.28 17.96 20.09
CA LEU A 440 -12.89 16.68 19.70
C LEU A 440 -13.51 15.96 20.90
N ARG A 441 -12.75 15.84 21.99
CA ARG A 441 -13.22 15.24 23.25
C ARG A 441 -14.40 16.02 23.83
N SER A 442 -14.30 17.35 23.88
CA SER A 442 -15.38 18.20 24.40
C SER A 442 -16.68 18.07 23.59
N MET A 443 -16.58 17.90 22.26
CA MET A 443 -17.72 17.65 21.40
C MET A 443 -18.34 16.27 21.68
N TRP A 444 -17.52 15.21 21.76
CA TRP A 444 -18.02 13.88 22.09
C TRP A 444 -18.78 13.85 23.42
N PHE A 445 -18.20 14.41 24.48
CA PHE A 445 -18.83 14.41 25.81
C PHE A 445 -20.02 15.38 25.94
N SER A 446 -20.27 16.25 24.96
CA SER A 446 -21.49 17.09 24.94
C SER A 446 -22.72 16.37 24.40
N LEU A 447 -22.55 15.23 23.72
CA LEU A 447 -23.64 14.41 23.22
C LEU A 447 -24.30 13.59 24.33
N ASN A 448 -25.59 13.33 24.17
CA ASN A 448 -26.34 12.42 25.02
C ASN A 448 -26.01 10.95 24.69
N MET A 449 -26.35 10.03 25.60
CA MET A 449 -26.06 8.60 25.42
C MET A 449 -26.69 8.05 24.14
N ASP A 450 -27.96 8.37 23.87
CA ASP A 450 -28.68 7.88 22.68
C ASP A 450 -28.02 8.37 21.38
N GLU A 451 -27.54 9.62 21.34
CA GLU A 451 -26.84 10.19 20.18
C GLU A 451 -25.48 9.50 19.95
N LYS A 452 -24.71 9.26 21.02
CA LYS A 452 -23.38 8.62 20.95
C LYS A 452 -23.42 7.22 20.36
N VAL A 453 -24.40 6.40 20.75
CA VAL A 453 -24.52 4.99 20.31
C VAL A 453 -24.60 4.89 18.78
N HIS A 454 -25.23 5.86 18.11
CA HIS A 454 -25.35 5.89 16.65
C HIS A 454 -24.02 6.13 15.91
N PHE A 455 -23.01 6.66 16.60
CA PHE A 455 -21.69 6.97 16.04
C PHE A 455 -20.64 5.89 16.34
N ILE A 456 -20.84 5.06 17.36
CA ILE A 456 -19.86 4.08 17.82
C ILE A 456 -19.27 3.26 16.66
N PRO A 457 -20.05 2.61 15.78
CA PRO A 457 -19.47 1.78 14.72
C PRO A 457 -18.66 2.57 13.69
N ALA A 458 -18.99 3.84 13.47
CA ALA A 458 -18.34 4.68 12.46
C ALA A 458 -17.11 5.44 12.99
N LEU A 459 -17.07 5.78 14.29
CA LEU A 459 -16.05 6.65 14.87
C LEU A 459 -14.95 5.92 15.64
N VAL A 460 -15.11 4.63 15.96
CA VAL A 460 -14.05 3.84 16.61
C VAL A 460 -12.76 3.85 15.79
N GLY A 461 -12.83 3.55 14.49
CA GLY A 461 -11.67 3.61 13.58
C GLY A 461 -11.00 5.00 13.51
N PRO A 462 -11.75 6.07 13.17
CA PRO A 462 -11.24 7.43 13.17
C PRO A 462 -10.61 7.87 14.50
N PHE A 463 -11.20 7.54 15.65
CA PHE A 463 -10.61 7.91 16.95
C PHE A 463 -9.38 7.06 17.29
N LEU A 464 -9.33 5.80 16.85
CA LEU A 464 -8.12 4.97 16.95
C LEU A 464 -6.98 5.56 16.13
N GLU A 465 -7.27 6.15 14.97
CA GLU A 465 -6.23 6.81 14.18
C GLU A 465 -5.52 7.93 14.95
N VAL A 466 -6.26 8.65 15.79
CA VAL A 466 -5.74 9.71 16.67
C VAL A 466 -4.98 9.10 17.85
N SER A 467 -5.54 8.09 18.51
CA SER A 467 -4.92 7.48 19.69
C SER A 467 -3.61 6.73 19.37
N LEU A 468 -3.47 6.22 18.14
CA LEU A 468 -2.27 5.50 17.68
C LEU A 468 -1.09 6.43 17.34
N ILE A 469 -1.27 7.76 17.36
CA ILE A 469 -0.18 8.73 17.23
C ILE A 469 0.78 8.60 18.43
N GLU A 470 2.07 8.82 18.21
CA GLU A 470 3.11 8.73 19.24
C GLU A 470 3.19 9.98 20.13
N ASP A 471 2.07 10.40 20.71
CA ASP A 471 2.01 11.50 21.69
C ASP A 471 1.21 11.09 22.94
N PRO A 472 1.80 11.11 24.15
CA PRO A 472 1.12 10.70 25.37
C PRO A 472 -0.07 11.62 25.71
N THR A 473 0.02 12.92 25.44
CA THR A 473 -1.06 13.86 25.76
C THR A 473 -2.29 13.65 24.88
N LEU A 474 -2.11 13.36 23.58
CA LEU A 474 -3.20 12.95 22.70
C LEU A 474 -3.86 11.66 23.21
N ARG A 475 -3.06 10.66 23.59
CA ARG A 475 -3.56 9.38 24.13
C ARG A 475 -4.37 9.55 25.41
N ASP A 476 -3.89 10.36 26.36
CA ASP A 476 -4.60 10.69 27.61
C ASP A 476 -5.95 11.39 27.35
N THR A 477 -6.08 12.07 26.21
CA THR A 477 -7.30 12.78 25.81
C THR A 477 -8.27 11.88 25.07
N THR A 478 -7.79 11.05 24.14
CA THR A 478 -8.64 10.24 23.25
C THR A 478 -9.01 8.89 23.83
N ILE A 479 -8.11 8.18 24.54
CA ILE A 479 -8.40 6.83 25.08
C ILE A 479 -9.63 6.81 26.01
N PRO A 480 -9.86 7.80 26.89
CA PRO A 480 -11.08 7.84 27.71
C PRO A 480 -12.39 7.88 26.92
N ILE A 481 -12.36 8.29 25.65
CA ILE A 481 -13.54 8.28 24.77
C ILE A 481 -13.98 6.84 24.48
N PHE A 482 -13.03 5.91 24.31
CA PHE A 482 -13.35 4.49 24.09
C PHE A 482 -14.04 3.87 25.31
N PHE A 483 -13.63 4.25 26.52
CA PHE A 483 -14.33 3.84 27.73
C PHE A 483 -15.77 4.37 27.75
N ASP A 484 -15.97 5.63 27.38
CA ASP A 484 -17.31 6.21 27.29
C ASP A 484 -18.17 5.55 26.20
N MET A 485 -17.58 5.17 25.05
CA MET A 485 -18.25 4.37 24.01
C MET A 485 -18.73 3.02 24.57
N MET A 486 -17.87 2.32 25.31
CA MET A 486 -18.25 1.06 25.98
C MET A 486 -19.41 1.27 26.96
N THR A 487 -19.31 2.28 27.83
CA THR A 487 -20.35 2.60 28.82
C THR A 487 -21.68 2.96 28.14
N CYS A 488 -21.64 3.75 27.06
CA CYS A 488 -22.84 4.16 26.33
C CYS A 488 -23.55 2.97 25.69
N GLU A 489 -22.82 2.03 25.08
CA GLU A 489 -23.42 0.82 24.50
C GLU A 489 -23.93 -0.13 25.60
N PHE A 490 -23.16 -0.32 26.68
CA PHE A 490 -23.53 -1.21 27.78
C PHE A 490 -24.83 -0.81 28.50
N TYR A 491 -25.01 0.49 28.74
CA TYR A 491 -26.19 1.05 29.41
C TYR A 491 -27.29 1.51 28.44
N SER A 492 -27.10 1.33 27.13
CA SER A 492 -28.11 1.63 26.12
C SER A 492 -29.35 0.77 26.31
N LYS A 493 -30.51 1.32 25.92
CA LYS A 493 -31.80 0.64 26.02
C LYS A 493 -32.19 0.01 24.69
N THR A 494 -32.69 -1.21 24.76
CA THR A 494 -33.35 -1.90 23.64
C THR A 494 -34.71 -1.26 23.32
N LEU A 495 -35.29 -1.62 22.17
CA LEU A 495 -36.63 -1.21 21.76
C LEU A 495 -37.73 -1.59 22.78
N THR A 496 -37.47 -2.59 23.63
CA THR A 496 -38.37 -3.03 24.71
C THR A 496 -38.17 -2.26 26.02
N GLY A 497 -37.16 -1.38 26.09
CA GLY A 497 -36.84 -0.56 27.26
C GLY A 497 -35.82 -1.18 28.23
N ASP A 498 -35.38 -2.42 27.98
CA ASP A 498 -34.39 -3.12 28.80
C ASP A 498 -32.97 -2.70 28.45
N ILE A 499 -32.08 -2.66 29.44
CA ILE A 499 -30.66 -2.34 29.25
C ILE A 499 -29.95 -3.51 28.55
N ILE A 500 -29.11 -3.20 27.56
CA ILE A 500 -28.42 -4.16 26.69
C ILE A 500 -27.40 -5.03 27.46
N HIS A 501 -26.68 -4.45 28.43
CA HIS A 501 -25.64 -5.10 29.23
C HIS A 501 -24.54 -5.80 28.38
N ASN A 502 -24.23 -5.27 27.20
CA ASN A 502 -23.09 -5.68 26.37
C ASN A 502 -22.63 -4.52 25.48
N PHE A 503 -21.42 -4.62 24.93
CA PHE A 503 -20.82 -3.63 24.04
C PHE A 503 -20.23 -4.30 22.79
N SER A 504 -20.90 -5.34 22.29
CA SER A 504 -20.36 -6.23 21.25
C SER A 504 -20.03 -5.46 19.96
N THR A 505 -20.80 -4.43 19.62
CA THR A 505 -20.59 -3.63 18.42
C THR A 505 -19.30 -2.81 18.53
N PHE A 506 -19.08 -2.16 19.67
CA PHE A 506 -17.83 -1.47 19.97
C PHE A 506 -16.64 -2.44 19.99
N GLU A 507 -16.77 -3.59 20.65
CA GLU A 507 -15.72 -4.60 20.76
C GLU A 507 -15.29 -5.12 19.38
N ASP A 508 -16.25 -5.52 18.55
CA ASP A 508 -16.00 -6.03 17.20
C ASP A 508 -15.30 -4.97 16.33
N GLU A 509 -15.82 -3.74 16.33
CA GLU A 509 -15.26 -2.65 15.52
C GLU A 509 -13.85 -2.27 16.02
N LEU A 510 -13.62 -2.22 17.34
CA LEU A 510 -12.32 -1.94 17.92
C LEU A 510 -11.28 -2.97 17.48
N ILE A 511 -11.62 -4.26 17.51
CA ILE A 511 -10.73 -5.35 17.11
C ILE A 511 -10.41 -5.28 15.61
N VAL A 512 -11.42 -5.07 14.76
CA VAL A 512 -11.26 -4.97 13.29
C VAL A 512 -10.41 -3.76 12.90
N GLN A 513 -10.64 -2.61 13.54
CA GLN A 513 -9.89 -1.39 13.26
C GLN A 513 -8.45 -1.47 13.78
N LEU A 514 -8.21 -2.09 14.94
CA LEU A 514 -6.85 -2.34 15.43
C LEU A 514 -6.06 -3.29 14.50
N ASP A 515 -6.67 -4.37 14.01
CA ASP A 515 -6.02 -5.24 13.00
C ASP A 515 -5.59 -4.42 11.77
N THR A 516 -6.52 -3.65 11.22
CA THR A 516 -6.29 -2.86 10.00
C THR A 516 -5.24 -1.76 10.20
N LEU A 517 -5.33 -0.99 11.29
CA LEU A 517 -4.45 0.16 11.54
C LEU A 517 -3.04 -0.27 11.94
N VAL A 518 -2.90 -1.35 12.71
CA VAL A 518 -1.57 -1.89 13.08
C VAL A 518 -0.89 -2.55 11.88
N ASP A 519 -1.63 -3.25 11.01
CA ASP A 519 -1.10 -3.78 9.74
C ASP A 519 -0.61 -2.66 8.81
N ASN A 520 -1.19 -1.45 8.92
CA ASN A 520 -0.78 -0.21 8.25
C ASN A 520 0.32 0.58 8.99
N ASN A 521 1.13 -0.10 9.81
CA ASN A 521 2.28 0.46 10.53
C ASN A 521 1.96 1.55 11.57
N ARG A 522 0.73 1.62 12.11
CA ARG A 522 0.39 2.54 13.21
C ARG A 522 0.54 1.87 14.59
N GLY A 523 0.73 2.68 15.63
CA GLY A 523 0.90 2.23 17.01
C GLY A 523 2.24 1.56 17.31
N GLY A 524 2.45 1.26 18.59
CA GLY A 524 3.65 0.60 19.10
C GLY A 524 3.49 0.11 20.55
N PRO A 525 4.54 -0.47 21.15
CA PRO A 525 4.49 -1.02 22.51
C PRO A 525 4.03 0.00 23.56
N THR A 526 4.45 1.26 23.43
CA THR A 526 4.04 2.34 24.35
C THR A 526 2.54 2.63 24.30
N TYR A 527 1.90 2.48 23.13
CA TYR A 527 0.45 2.61 23.00
C TYR A 527 -0.27 1.50 23.75
N LYS A 528 0.19 0.25 23.60
CA LYS A 528 -0.38 -0.92 24.28
C LYS A 528 -0.36 -0.73 25.80
N ASP A 529 0.77 -0.33 26.36
CA ASP A 529 0.93 -0.14 27.80
C ASP A 529 0.04 1.00 28.33
N GLN A 530 -0.05 2.12 27.60
CA GLN A 530 -0.90 3.26 27.97
C GLN A 530 -2.39 2.95 27.82
N PHE A 531 -2.80 2.30 26.73
CA PHE A 531 -4.18 1.86 26.52
C PHE A 531 -4.63 0.92 27.63
N HIS A 532 -3.81 -0.10 27.93
CA HIS A 532 -4.08 -1.03 29.02
C HIS A 532 -4.22 -0.29 30.35
N LYS A 533 -3.27 0.60 30.69
CA LYS A 533 -3.31 1.37 31.94
C LYS A 533 -4.58 2.22 32.07
N ILE A 534 -4.85 3.09 31.10
CA ILE A 534 -5.97 4.05 31.16
C ILE A 534 -7.31 3.31 31.17
N MET A 535 -7.50 2.32 30.30
CA MET A 535 -8.76 1.57 30.23
C MET A 535 -8.99 0.75 31.50
N MET A 536 -7.96 0.09 32.06
CA MET A 536 -8.09 -0.65 33.32
C MET A 536 -8.47 0.26 34.50
N GLU A 537 -7.81 1.41 34.62
CA GLU A 537 -8.11 2.39 35.67
C GLU A 537 -9.57 2.87 35.58
N ARG A 538 -10.09 3.09 34.36
CA ARG A 538 -11.48 3.52 34.14
C ARG A 538 -12.50 2.40 34.38
N CYS A 539 -12.26 1.19 33.85
CA CYS A 539 -13.12 0.03 34.07
C CYS A 539 -13.29 -0.32 35.54
N ASN A 540 -12.25 -0.13 36.36
CA ASN A 540 -12.34 -0.39 37.81
C ASN A 540 -13.27 0.58 38.55
N LEU A 541 -13.69 1.71 37.94
CA LEU A 541 -14.63 2.65 38.53
C LEU A 541 -16.09 2.19 38.38
N ASP A 542 -16.39 1.34 37.39
CA ASP A 542 -17.73 0.84 37.08
C ASP A 542 -17.88 -0.62 37.49
N ARG A 543 -18.61 -0.89 38.58
CA ARG A 543 -18.69 -2.24 39.17
C ARG A 543 -19.43 -3.26 38.31
N GLU A 544 -20.39 -2.83 37.49
CA GLU A 544 -21.22 -3.75 36.70
C GLU A 544 -20.54 -4.10 35.37
N MET A 545 -19.91 -3.12 34.73
CA MET A 545 -19.20 -3.32 33.45
C MET A 545 -17.76 -3.83 33.64
N ALA A 546 -17.13 -3.61 34.82
CA ALA A 546 -15.76 -4.03 35.10
C ALA A 546 -15.38 -5.46 34.62
N PRO A 547 -16.13 -6.54 34.92
CA PRO A 547 -15.69 -7.89 34.58
C PRO A 547 -15.59 -8.12 33.05
N THR A 548 -16.59 -7.65 32.29
CA THR A 548 -16.58 -7.76 30.82
C THR A 548 -15.55 -6.81 30.21
N GLY A 549 -15.46 -5.58 30.71
CA GLY A 549 -14.46 -4.60 30.24
C GLY A 549 -13.01 -5.04 30.48
N GLN A 550 -12.69 -5.63 31.64
CA GLN A 550 -11.36 -6.18 31.92
C GLN A 550 -11.01 -7.34 30.98
N THR A 551 -11.99 -8.18 30.64
CA THR A 551 -11.81 -9.29 29.68
C THR A 551 -11.48 -8.75 28.29
N LEU A 552 -12.18 -7.70 27.84
CA LEU A 552 -11.87 -7.01 26.58
C LEU A 552 -10.44 -6.44 26.61
N ILE A 553 -10.04 -5.73 27.67
CA ILE A 553 -8.72 -5.11 27.75
C ILE A 553 -7.60 -6.16 27.69
N GLN A 554 -7.75 -7.30 28.36
CA GLN A 554 -6.81 -8.43 28.26
C GLN A 554 -6.76 -9.01 26.85
N THR A 555 -7.92 -9.10 26.18
CA THR A 555 -8.02 -9.54 24.79
C THR A 555 -7.29 -8.58 23.85
N ILE A 556 -7.45 -7.27 24.02
CA ILE A 556 -6.75 -6.24 23.23
C ILE A 556 -5.23 -6.27 23.50
N ASP A 557 -4.78 -6.46 24.74
CA ASP A 557 -3.34 -6.59 25.03
C ASP A 557 -2.72 -7.80 24.31
N ARG A 558 -3.42 -8.95 24.32
CA ARG A 558 -3.02 -10.16 23.59
C ARG A 558 -3.02 -9.91 22.08
N LEU A 559 -4.06 -9.27 21.54
CA LEU A 559 -4.17 -8.91 20.12
C LEU A 559 -3.01 -8.03 19.67
N LEU A 560 -2.78 -6.91 20.36
CA LEU A 560 -1.71 -5.96 20.04
C LEU A 560 -0.33 -6.64 20.10
N THR A 561 -0.10 -7.50 21.09
CA THR A 561 1.14 -8.28 21.19
C THR A 561 1.36 -9.16 19.96
N ARG A 562 0.32 -9.89 19.52
CA ARG A 562 0.39 -10.75 18.32
C ARG A 562 0.52 -9.95 17.02
N LEU A 563 -0.17 -8.83 16.89
CA LEU A 563 -0.09 -7.94 15.72
C LEU A 563 1.29 -7.29 15.61
N PHE A 564 1.89 -6.85 16.72
CA PHE A 564 3.25 -6.30 16.71
C PHE A 564 4.30 -7.37 16.37
N GLU A 565 4.15 -8.59 16.89
CA GLU A 565 4.98 -9.72 16.47
C GLU A 565 4.84 -9.98 14.96
N TYR A 566 3.63 -10.04 14.43
CA TYR A 566 3.36 -10.21 13.01
C TYR A 566 3.99 -9.10 12.16
N ARG A 567 3.80 -7.83 12.53
CA ARG A 567 4.39 -6.66 11.86
C ARG A 567 5.92 -6.71 11.85
N SER A 568 6.54 -7.09 12.97
CA SER A 568 8.00 -7.16 13.10
C SER A 568 8.63 -8.16 12.12
N VAL A 569 7.87 -9.20 11.75
CA VAL A 569 8.28 -10.22 10.80
C VAL A 569 7.91 -9.84 9.37
N LYS A 570 6.70 -9.32 9.13
CA LYS A 570 6.23 -8.89 7.80
C LYS A 570 7.14 -7.84 7.17
N GLY A 571 7.71 -6.93 7.98
CA GLY A 571 8.65 -5.90 7.52
C GLY A 571 10.02 -6.42 7.08
N ARG A 572 10.35 -7.70 7.34
CA ARG A 572 11.61 -8.33 6.93
C ARG A 572 11.34 -9.25 5.74
N SER A 573 11.92 -8.93 4.58
CA SER A 573 11.75 -9.69 3.33
C SER A 573 12.27 -11.14 3.38
N ASP A 574 13.01 -11.49 4.43
CA ASP A 574 13.96 -12.60 4.35
C ASP A 574 13.42 -13.92 4.93
N CYS A 575 12.24 -13.94 5.56
CA CYS A 575 11.68 -15.17 6.13
C CYS A 575 10.15 -15.29 6.01
N GLN A 576 9.69 -15.89 4.92
CA GLN A 576 8.28 -16.22 4.72
C GLN A 576 7.76 -17.23 5.77
N GLU A 577 8.59 -18.15 6.29
CA GLU A 577 8.16 -19.11 7.30
C GLU A 577 7.71 -18.43 8.60
N ASN A 578 8.43 -17.40 9.05
CA ASN A 578 8.03 -16.65 10.24
C ASN A 578 6.72 -15.91 10.00
N VAL A 579 6.51 -15.34 8.80
CA VAL A 579 5.25 -14.67 8.44
C VAL A 579 4.11 -15.68 8.50
N MET A 580 4.26 -16.86 7.90
CA MET A 580 3.27 -17.93 7.97
C MET A 580 2.98 -18.35 9.41
N SER A 581 4.01 -18.55 10.23
CA SER A 581 3.86 -18.92 11.64
C SER A 581 3.10 -17.87 12.45
N ARG A 582 3.41 -16.57 12.27
CA ARG A 582 2.69 -15.48 12.95
C ARG A 582 1.26 -15.34 12.44
N THR A 583 1.03 -15.56 11.15
CA THR A 583 -0.31 -15.58 10.54
C THR A 583 -1.16 -16.68 11.16
N VAL A 584 -0.61 -17.87 11.37
CA VAL A 584 -1.31 -18.99 12.04
C VAL A 584 -1.62 -18.68 13.50
N GLU A 585 -0.74 -17.98 14.21
CA GLU A 585 -1.03 -17.57 15.60
C GLU A 585 -2.17 -16.54 15.69
N LEU A 586 -2.21 -15.56 14.78
CA LEU A 586 -3.34 -14.65 14.65
C LEU A 586 -4.62 -15.38 14.25
N LEU A 587 -4.55 -16.33 13.32
CA LEU A 587 -5.68 -17.17 12.94
C LEU A 587 -6.21 -17.99 14.12
N LYS A 588 -5.34 -18.59 14.94
CA LYS A 588 -5.73 -19.29 16.17
C LYS A 588 -6.39 -18.33 17.18
N PHE A 589 -5.86 -17.12 17.31
CA PHE A 589 -6.41 -16.09 18.18
C PHE A 589 -7.80 -15.63 17.73
N TYR A 590 -7.99 -15.27 16.46
CA TYR A 590 -9.31 -14.85 15.95
C TYR A 590 -10.37 -15.96 16.05
N LYS A 591 -9.95 -17.22 15.97
CA LYS A 591 -10.85 -18.35 16.25
C LYS A 591 -11.24 -18.46 17.72
N GLU A 592 -10.31 -18.16 18.64
CA GLU A 592 -10.55 -18.18 20.08
C GLU A 592 -11.60 -17.13 20.50
N ILE A 593 -11.57 -15.95 19.88
CA ILE A 593 -12.48 -14.83 20.17
C ILE A 593 -13.72 -14.78 19.25
N ASP A 594 -13.99 -15.86 18.48
CA ASP A 594 -15.07 -15.98 17.47
C ASP A 594 -15.18 -14.81 16.46
N GLN A 595 -14.06 -14.16 16.12
CA GLN A 595 -13.99 -13.12 15.08
C GLN A 595 -13.89 -13.74 13.68
N ARG A 596 -15.05 -14.16 13.13
CA ARG A 596 -15.13 -14.96 11.89
C ARG A 596 -14.62 -14.24 10.64
N ASP A 597 -14.86 -12.93 10.52
CA ASP A 597 -14.40 -12.14 9.37
C ASP A 597 -12.87 -12.12 9.32
N LEU A 598 -12.23 -11.67 10.40
CA LEU A 598 -10.77 -11.65 10.51
C LEU A 598 -10.17 -13.06 10.38
N TYR A 599 -10.77 -14.08 10.98
CA TYR A 599 -10.34 -15.47 10.81
C TYR A 599 -10.26 -15.86 9.32
N ILE A 600 -11.32 -15.62 8.55
CA ILE A 600 -11.37 -15.97 7.12
C ILE A 600 -10.42 -15.09 6.29
N ARG A 601 -10.29 -13.80 6.59
CA ARG A 601 -9.26 -12.94 5.95
C ARG A 601 -7.85 -13.50 6.16
N TYR A 602 -7.52 -13.93 7.38
CA TYR A 602 -6.22 -14.52 7.69
C TYR A 602 -6.02 -15.92 7.11
N VAL A 603 -7.09 -16.72 6.94
CA VAL A 603 -7.06 -17.96 6.13
C VAL A 603 -6.60 -17.64 4.71
N TYR A 604 -7.16 -16.60 4.07
CA TYR A 604 -6.75 -16.23 2.72
C TYR A 604 -5.36 -15.58 2.65
N LYS A 605 -4.97 -14.74 3.63
CA LYS A 605 -3.58 -14.25 3.73
C LYS A 605 -2.60 -15.43 3.77
N LEU A 606 -2.87 -16.46 4.58
CA LEU A 606 -2.05 -17.66 4.68
C LEU A 606 -2.08 -18.52 3.40
N TYR A 607 -3.25 -18.72 2.80
CA TYR A 607 -3.40 -19.43 1.53
C TYR A 607 -2.56 -18.81 0.42
N HIS A 608 -2.57 -17.47 0.29
CA HIS A 608 -1.77 -16.76 -0.69
C HIS A 608 -0.27 -16.89 -0.41
N LEU A 609 0.16 -16.84 0.85
CA LEU A 609 1.55 -17.13 1.22
C LEU A 609 1.95 -18.54 0.80
N HIS A 610 1.12 -19.56 1.07
CA HIS A 610 1.43 -20.93 0.63
C HIS A 610 1.50 -21.07 -0.89
N LYS A 611 0.60 -20.42 -1.62
CA LYS A 611 0.62 -20.40 -3.09
C LYS A 611 1.88 -19.74 -3.65
N GLN A 612 2.35 -18.65 -3.03
CA GLN A 612 3.59 -17.99 -3.43
C GLN A 612 4.83 -18.85 -3.17
N SER A 613 4.82 -19.67 -2.11
CA SER A 613 5.92 -20.57 -1.77
C SER A 613 5.78 -22.00 -2.34
N ASP A 614 4.84 -22.23 -3.27
CA ASP A 614 4.52 -23.54 -3.87
C ASP A 614 4.19 -24.67 -2.85
N ASN A 615 3.63 -24.29 -1.71
CA ASN A 615 3.20 -25.19 -0.64
C ASN A 615 1.74 -25.63 -0.87
N LEU A 616 1.50 -26.44 -1.90
CA LEU A 616 0.14 -26.80 -2.36
C LEU A 616 -0.69 -27.57 -1.31
N ILE A 617 -0.04 -28.47 -0.55
CA ILE A 617 -0.71 -29.28 0.47
C ILE A 617 -1.19 -28.40 1.62
N GLU A 618 -0.32 -27.52 2.11
CA GLU A 618 -0.61 -26.61 3.20
C GLU A 618 -1.64 -25.56 2.78
N ALA A 619 -1.62 -25.11 1.51
CA ALA A 619 -2.67 -24.27 0.94
C ALA A 619 -4.04 -24.97 0.97
N ALA A 620 -4.11 -26.26 0.66
CA ALA A 620 -5.34 -27.05 0.71
C ALA A 620 -5.88 -27.17 2.15
N TYR A 621 -5.01 -27.52 3.11
CA TYR A 621 -5.37 -27.55 4.54
C TYR A 621 -5.84 -26.20 5.05
N THR A 622 -5.20 -25.12 4.60
CA THR A 622 -5.57 -23.76 4.96
C THR A 622 -6.95 -23.41 4.42
N LEU A 623 -7.23 -23.67 3.15
CA LEU A 623 -8.54 -23.39 2.54
C LEU A 623 -9.65 -24.25 3.15
N LYS A 624 -9.34 -25.49 3.56
CA LYS A 624 -10.25 -26.35 4.33
C LYS A 624 -10.73 -25.67 5.61
N LYS A 625 -9.90 -24.86 6.28
CA LYS A 625 -10.32 -24.10 7.48
C LYS A 625 -11.48 -23.14 7.22
N HIS A 626 -11.59 -22.57 6.02
CA HIS A 626 -12.75 -21.76 5.63
C HIS A 626 -13.95 -22.65 5.27
N ALA A 627 -13.72 -23.75 4.53
CA ALA A 627 -14.78 -24.67 4.17
C ALA A 627 -15.46 -25.32 5.40
N ASP A 628 -14.70 -25.56 6.47
CA ASP A 628 -15.20 -26.06 7.76
C ASP A 628 -16.13 -25.07 8.48
N CYS A 629 -16.03 -23.76 8.19
CA CYS A 629 -16.93 -22.72 8.72
C CYS A 629 -18.28 -22.64 7.99
N LEU A 630 -18.44 -23.37 6.87
CA LEU A 630 -19.64 -23.37 6.05
C LEU A 630 -20.52 -24.59 6.33
N ASN A 631 -21.82 -24.45 6.05
CA ASN A 631 -22.80 -25.51 6.20
C ASN A 631 -23.29 -25.99 4.84
N TRP A 632 -23.75 -27.24 4.74
CA TRP A 632 -24.39 -27.79 3.55
C TRP A 632 -25.85 -27.33 3.45
N THR A 633 -26.10 -26.01 3.49
CA THR A 633 -27.43 -25.38 3.49
C THR A 633 -27.55 -24.31 2.40
N GLU A 634 -28.77 -24.04 1.94
CA GLU A 634 -29.05 -22.96 0.98
C GLU A 634 -29.18 -21.57 1.65
N GLN A 635 -28.64 -21.42 2.86
CA GLN A 635 -28.61 -20.12 3.53
C GLN A 635 -27.74 -19.13 2.73
N PRO A 636 -28.15 -17.85 2.60
CA PRO A 636 -27.36 -16.84 1.92
C PRO A 636 -26.06 -16.58 2.67
N LEU A 637 -24.99 -16.27 1.93
CA LEU A 637 -23.72 -15.87 2.51
C LEU A 637 -23.84 -14.49 3.18
N THR A 638 -22.97 -14.24 4.16
CA THR A 638 -22.92 -12.95 4.84
C THR A 638 -22.37 -11.84 3.94
N ASP A 639 -22.85 -10.61 4.13
CA ASP A 639 -22.45 -9.44 3.32
C ASP A 639 -20.95 -9.19 3.33
N TRP A 640 -20.28 -9.40 4.46
CA TRP A 640 -18.85 -9.17 4.59
C TRP A 640 -18.02 -10.15 3.73
N LEU A 641 -18.48 -11.39 3.53
CA LEU A 641 -17.83 -12.37 2.63
C LEU A 641 -17.91 -11.92 1.18
N ILE A 642 -19.02 -11.29 0.80
CA ILE A 642 -19.27 -10.76 -0.54
C ILE A 642 -18.43 -9.51 -0.78
N ARG A 643 -18.45 -8.55 0.16
CA ARG A 643 -17.65 -7.31 0.09
C ARG A 643 -16.15 -7.60 -0.07
N ASN A 644 -15.64 -8.60 0.65
CA ASN A 644 -14.24 -9.03 0.57
C ASN A 644 -13.93 -9.93 -0.65
N GLN A 645 -14.91 -10.17 -1.55
CA GLN A 645 -14.77 -11.02 -2.75
C GLN A 645 -14.29 -12.44 -2.45
N HIS A 646 -14.56 -12.96 -1.24
CA HIS A 646 -14.15 -14.29 -0.81
C HIS A 646 -15.20 -15.37 -1.11
N ASN A 647 -16.35 -14.99 -1.67
CA ASN A 647 -17.47 -15.86 -2.01
C ASN A 647 -17.36 -16.60 -3.35
N ARG A 648 -16.32 -16.35 -4.16
CA ARG A 648 -16.17 -16.94 -5.52
C ARG A 648 -17.45 -16.81 -6.39
N GLN A 649 -18.15 -15.69 -6.25
CA GLN A 649 -19.44 -15.43 -6.94
C GLN A 649 -20.57 -16.42 -6.58
N CYS A 650 -20.41 -17.24 -5.53
CA CYS A 650 -21.49 -18.05 -4.98
C CYS A 650 -22.44 -17.20 -4.14
N ALA A 651 -23.71 -17.62 -4.09
CA ALA A 651 -24.76 -16.95 -3.31
C ALA A 651 -25.04 -17.63 -1.97
N THR A 652 -24.89 -18.97 -1.89
CA THR A 652 -25.26 -19.76 -0.70
C THR A 652 -24.08 -20.47 -0.05
N HIS A 653 -24.22 -20.83 1.24
CA HIS A 653 -23.23 -21.59 2.00
C HIS A 653 -22.87 -22.92 1.30
N ARG A 654 -23.87 -23.67 0.85
CA ARG A 654 -23.67 -24.94 0.13
C ARG A 654 -22.87 -24.76 -1.15
N GLN A 655 -23.22 -23.77 -1.99
CA GLN A 655 -22.53 -23.52 -3.27
C GLN A 655 -21.06 -23.17 -3.05
N LEU A 656 -20.78 -22.26 -2.11
CA LEU A 656 -19.40 -21.88 -1.78
C LEU A 656 -18.63 -23.08 -1.22
N LYS A 657 -19.24 -23.86 -0.32
CA LYS A 657 -18.60 -25.04 0.25
C LYS A 657 -18.30 -26.10 -0.82
N GLU A 658 -19.21 -26.36 -1.74
CA GLU A 658 -19.01 -27.25 -2.89
C GLU A 658 -17.80 -26.82 -3.74
N GLN A 659 -17.71 -25.53 -4.07
CA GLN A 659 -16.62 -24.98 -4.87
C GLN A 659 -15.28 -25.06 -4.13
N LEU A 660 -15.25 -24.71 -2.84
CA LEU A 660 -14.04 -24.82 -2.00
C LEU A 660 -13.58 -26.27 -1.88
N PHE A 661 -14.49 -27.22 -1.66
CA PHE A 661 -14.14 -28.65 -1.59
C PHE A 661 -13.53 -29.15 -2.90
N THR A 662 -14.05 -28.69 -4.04
CA THR A 662 -13.50 -29.01 -5.36
C THR A 662 -12.08 -28.44 -5.51
N GLU A 663 -11.86 -27.18 -5.12
CA GLU A 663 -10.55 -26.53 -5.13
C GLU A 663 -9.55 -27.25 -4.20
N ILE A 664 -9.93 -27.50 -2.94
CA ILE A 664 -9.13 -28.21 -1.94
C ILE A 664 -8.70 -29.58 -2.47
N ALA A 665 -9.63 -30.35 -3.03
CA ALA A 665 -9.32 -31.68 -3.55
C ALA A 665 -8.38 -31.63 -4.77
N THR A 666 -8.50 -30.61 -5.63
CA THR A 666 -7.53 -30.40 -6.72
C THR A 666 -6.14 -30.04 -6.20
N LEU A 667 -6.03 -29.20 -5.18
CA LEU A 667 -4.75 -28.87 -4.55
C LEU A 667 -4.08 -30.09 -3.91
N PHE A 668 -4.86 -30.96 -3.26
CA PHE A 668 -4.33 -32.22 -2.75
C PHE A 668 -3.90 -33.19 -3.86
N ASP A 669 -4.60 -33.23 -5.00
CA ASP A 669 -4.20 -34.04 -6.14
C ASP A 669 -2.87 -33.55 -6.74
N ASP A 670 -2.75 -32.25 -6.97
CA ASP A 670 -1.52 -31.61 -7.50
C ASP A 670 -0.34 -31.78 -6.52
N GLY A 671 -0.62 -31.65 -5.22
CA GLY A 671 0.34 -31.93 -4.14
C GLY A 671 0.64 -33.42 -3.90
N ARG A 672 0.02 -34.34 -4.66
CA ARG A 672 0.18 -35.81 -4.55
C ARG A 672 -0.23 -36.42 -3.20
N LEU A 673 -1.13 -35.74 -2.47
CA LEU A 673 -1.74 -36.21 -1.23
C LEU A 673 -3.13 -36.82 -1.52
N TRP A 674 -3.15 -37.84 -2.39
CA TRP A 674 -4.37 -38.41 -2.98
C TRP A 674 -5.35 -38.97 -1.95
N GLU A 675 -4.88 -39.51 -0.84
CA GLU A 675 -5.71 -40.02 0.24
C GLU A 675 -6.61 -38.93 0.82
N LYS A 676 -6.09 -37.70 1.01
CA LYS A 676 -6.85 -36.54 1.46
C LYS A 676 -7.73 -35.92 0.37
N ALA A 677 -7.31 -35.97 -0.89
CA ALA A 677 -8.17 -35.59 -2.01
C ALA A 677 -9.43 -36.48 -2.07
N ILE A 678 -9.26 -37.80 -1.89
CA ILE A 678 -10.36 -38.77 -1.83
C ILE A 678 -11.27 -38.51 -0.63
N GLU A 679 -10.70 -38.28 0.57
CA GLU A 679 -11.46 -37.95 1.77
C GLU A 679 -12.36 -36.72 1.54
N THR A 680 -11.78 -35.66 0.96
CA THR A 680 -12.49 -34.41 0.64
C THR A 680 -13.60 -34.64 -0.39
N PHE A 681 -13.31 -35.35 -1.48
CA PHE A 681 -14.33 -35.66 -2.50
C PHE A 681 -15.47 -36.54 -1.98
N LYS A 682 -15.20 -37.45 -1.04
CA LYS A 682 -16.24 -38.31 -0.44
C LYS A 682 -17.30 -37.52 0.33
N GLU A 683 -16.96 -36.35 0.88
CA GLU A 683 -17.94 -35.49 1.55
C GLU A 683 -18.98 -34.91 0.56
N LEU A 684 -18.65 -34.82 -0.74
CA LEU A 684 -19.58 -34.35 -1.78
C LEU A 684 -20.56 -35.43 -2.25
N ILE A 685 -20.25 -36.72 -2.04
CA ILE A 685 -21.11 -37.84 -2.46
C ILE A 685 -22.53 -37.73 -1.87
N PRO A 686 -22.73 -37.63 -0.53
CA PRO A 686 -24.07 -37.54 0.03
C PRO A 686 -24.81 -36.26 -0.40
N VAL A 687 -24.08 -35.18 -0.69
CA VAL A 687 -24.66 -33.92 -1.18
C VAL A 687 -25.26 -34.13 -2.58
N TYR A 688 -24.54 -34.79 -3.49
CA TYR A 688 -25.05 -35.07 -4.84
C TYR A 688 -26.06 -36.22 -4.88
N GLU A 689 -25.88 -37.26 -4.07
CA GLU A 689 -26.72 -38.45 -4.08
C GLU A 689 -28.05 -38.26 -3.35
N SER A 690 -28.01 -37.65 -2.16
CA SER A 690 -29.14 -37.62 -1.22
C SER A 690 -29.74 -36.23 -1.00
N SER A 691 -28.95 -35.15 -1.16
CA SER A 691 -29.45 -33.79 -0.92
C SER A 691 -29.94 -33.10 -2.20
N LEU A 692 -29.14 -33.15 -3.28
CA LEU A 692 -29.44 -32.46 -4.54
C LEU A 692 -29.99 -33.39 -5.63
N PHE A 693 -29.74 -34.71 -5.51
CA PHE A 693 -30.01 -35.70 -6.55
C PHE A 693 -29.37 -35.34 -7.91
N ASP A 694 -28.20 -34.68 -7.89
CA ASP A 694 -27.43 -34.29 -9.08
C ASP A 694 -26.49 -35.43 -9.50
N TYR A 695 -27.06 -36.40 -10.21
CA TYR A 695 -26.32 -37.57 -10.66
C TYR A 695 -25.30 -37.26 -11.77
N GLU A 696 -25.42 -36.12 -12.46
CA GLU A 696 -24.44 -35.70 -13.47
C GLU A 696 -23.11 -35.31 -12.81
N LYS A 697 -23.17 -34.51 -11.74
CA LYS A 697 -21.98 -34.20 -10.95
C LYS A 697 -21.46 -35.43 -10.19
N LEU A 698 -22.36 -36.30 -9.72
CA LEU A 698 -21.97 -37.51 -9.00
C LEU A 698 -21.12 -38.45 -9.86
N TYR A 699 -21.50 -38.76 -11.10
CA TYR A 699 -20.67 -39.67 -11.91
C TYR A 699 -19.29 -39.06 -12.21
N LYS A 700 -19.20 -37.75 -12.49
CA LYS A 700 -17.93 -37.06 -12.72
C LYS A 700 -17.04 -37.12 -11.47
N LEU A 701 -17.63 -36.97 -10.29
CA LEU A 701 -16.94 -37.12 -9.01
C LEU A 701 -16.41 -38.55 -8.82
N LEU A 702 -17.22 -39.56 -9.13
CA LEU A 702 -16.84 -40.97 -9.06
C LEU A 702 -15.71 -41.32 -10.04
N ASP A 703 -15.70 -40.76 -11.25
CA ASP A 703 -14.61 -40.91 -12.21
C ASP A 703 -13.29 -40.31 -11.69
N ARG A 704 -13.36 -39.13 -11.06
CA ARG A 704 -12.20 -38.51 -10.41
C ARG A 704 -11.68 -39.34 -9.24
N LEU A 705 -12.58 -39.87 -8.41
CA LEU A 705 -12.22 -40.79 -7.31
C LEU A 705 -11.54 -42.05 -7.86
N ALA A 706 -12.08 -42.66 -8.92
CA ALA A 706 -11.47 -43.82 -9.56
C ALA A 706 -10.07 -43.51 -10.10
N ALA A 707 -9.86 -42.33 -10.69
CA ALA A 707 -8.56 -41.88 -11.14
C ALA A 707 -7.56 -41.73 -9.98
N LEU A 708 -7.97 -41.15 -8.85
CA LEU A 708 -7.12 -41.01 -7.65
C LEU A 708 -6.74 -42.38 -7.06
N TYR A 709 -7.69 -43.31 -6.96
CA TYR A 709 -7.38 -44.68 -6.53
C TYR A 709 -6.39 -45.39 -7.46
N ARG A 710 -6.51 -45.20 -8.79
CA ARG A 710 -5.53 -45.71 -9.75
C ARG A 710 -4.14 -45.08 -9.55
N LYS A 711 -4.04 -43.79 -9.20
CA LYS A 711 -2.76 -43.14 -8.88
C LYS A 711 -2.12 -43.77 -7.64
N ILE A 712 -2.88 -43.96 -6.54
CA ILE A 712 -2.36 -44.57 -5.29
C ILE A 712 -1.77 -45.96 -5.51
N VAL A 713 -2.40 -46.79 -6.35
CA VAL A 713 -1.97 -48.17 -6.58
C VAL A 713 -0.79 -48.26 -7.56
N ASN A 714 -0.72 -47.37 -8.55
CA ASN A 714 0.21 -47.54 -9.67
C ASN A 714 1.38 -46.55 -9.71
N GLN A 715 1.31 -45.42 -8.99
CA GLN A 715 2.31 -44.36 -9.07
C GLN A 715 3.12 -44.25 -7.77
N GLU A 716 4.44 -44.30 -7.89
CA GLU A 716 5.35 -44.06 -6.75
C GLU A 716 5.44 -42.56 -6.42
N ARG A 717 5.62 -42.26 -5.13
CA ARG A 717 5.75 -40.90 -4.60
C ARG A 717 7.14 -40.70 -4.02
N ALA A 718 7.65 -39.49 -4.09
CA ALA A 718 8.90 -39.12 -3.43
C ALA A 718 8.69 -39.05 -1.91
N GLU A 719 9.62 -39.60 -1.15
CA GLU A 719 9.64 -39.45 0.31
C GLU A 719 10.06 -38.02 0.69
N SER A 720 9.29 -37.38 1.57
CA SER A 720 9.71 -36.13 2.22
C SER A 720 10.59 -36.47 3.42
N GLU A 721 11.78 -35.88 3.49
CA GLU A 721 12.61 -35.95 4.69
C GLU A 721 12.08 -35.02 5.79
N TYR A 722 12.32 -35.37 7.05
CA TYR A 722 11.94 -34.55 8.19
C TYR A 722 13.19 -34.06 8.93
N PHE A 723 13.14 -32.83 9.43
CA PHE A 723 14.27 -32.18 10.10
C PHE A 723 13.82 -31.59 11.44
N LEU A 724 14.47 -31.97 12.53
CA LEU A 724 14.35 -31.30 13.82
C LEU A 724 15.23 -30.05 13.80
N VAL A 725 14.63 -28.88 14.03
CA VAL A 725 15.32 -27.60 14.07
C VAL A 725 15.17 -27.00 15.47
N GLY A 726 16.30 -26.71 16.11
CA GLY A 726 16.39 -25.97 17.36
C GLY A 726 16.93 -24.56 17.15
N PHE A 727 16.23 -23.56 17.69
CA PHE A 727 16.61 -22.15 17.67
C PHE A 727 17.10 -21.76 19.07
N TYR A 728 18.40 -21.52 19.26
CA TYR A 728 18.98 -21.27 20.59
C TYR A 728 19.75 -19.97 20.69
N GLY A 729 19.77 -19.39 21.89
CA GLY A 729 20.42 -18.12 22.21
C GLY A 729 19.46 -16.93 22.18
N ASP A 730 19.77 -15.93 23.00
CA ASP A 730 18.96 -14.73 23.20
C ASP A 730 18.94 -13.79 21.99
N GLY A 731 19.85 -13.99 21.03
CA GLY A 731 19.89 -13.24 19.78
C GLY A 731 18.69 -13.50 18.85
N HIS A 732 17.98 -14.63 19.01
CA HIS A 732 16.77 -14.93 18.26
C HIS A 732 15.55 -14.14 18.78
N PRO A 733 14.54 -13.85 17.93
CA PRO A 733 13.29 -13.24 18.38
C PRO A 733 12.66 -14.03 19.53
N ALA A 734 11.98 -13.33 20.46
CA ALA A 734 11.41 -13.95 21.68
C ALA A 734 10.51 -15.16 21.38
N PHE A 735 9.80 -15.17 20.26
CA PHE A 735 8.92 -16.26 19.86
C PHE A 735 9.62 -17.52 19.29
N LEU A 736 10.90 -17.41 18.92
CA LEU A 736 11.75 -18.53 18.47
C LEU A 736 12.80 -18.94 19.50
N ARG A 737 13.14 -18.06 20.44
CA ARG A 737 14.19 -18.28 21.42
C ARG A 737 13.99 -19.58 22.19
N ASN A 738 15.00 -20.45 22.14
CA ASN A 738 15.05 -21.74 22.82
C ASN A 738 13.86 -22.65 22.48
N THR A 739 13.38 -22.59 21.24
CA THR A 739 12.29 -23.44 20.73
C THR A 739 12.80 -24.49 19.75
N GLU A 740 12.10 -25.62 19.70
CA GLU A 740 12.37 -26.72 18.77
C GLU A 740 11.12 -26.99 17.92
N ALA A 741 11.31 -27.29 16.64
CA ALA A 741 10.23 -27.64 15.73
C ALA A 741 10.68 -28.71 14.73
N VAL A 742 9.75 -29.59 14.35
CA VAL A 742 9.97 -30.58 13.27
C VAL A 742 9.45 -30.00 11.97
N PHE A 743 10.30 -29.95 10.95
CA PHE A 743 10.02 -29.48 9.60
C PHE A 743 9.90 -30.65 8.63
N ARG A 744 8.91 -30.57 7.73
CA ARG A 744 8.75 -31.45 6.57
C ARG A 744 9.46 -30.82 5.37
N GLY A 745 10.54 -31.46 4.92
CA GLY A 745 11.35 -31.06 3.77
C GLY A 745 10.57 -31.04 2.46
N GLN A 746 11.03 -30.24 1.49
CA GLN A 746 10.46 -30.21 0.14
C GLN A 746 10.70 -31.54 -0.58
N SER A 747 9.99 -31.72 -1.69
CA SER A 747 10.20 -32.88 -2.55
C SER A 747 11.68 -32.96 -2.92
N TYR A 748 12.33 -34.07 -2.57
CA TYR A 748 13.75 -34.33 -2.81
C TYR A 748 14.75 -33.43 -2.04
N GLU A 749 14.29 -32.62 -1.09
CA GLU A 749 15.18 -31.77 -0.28
C GLU A 749 15.99 -32.64 0.70
N LYS A 750 17.32 -32.50 0.67
CA LYS A 750 18.24 -33.20 1.58
C LYS A 750 18.71 -32.30 2.71
N LEU A 751 19.34 -32.89 3.73
CA LEU A 751 19.84 -32.18 4.91
C LEU A 751 20.69 -30.95 4.56
N ASN A 752 21.64 -31.07 3.63
CA ASN A 752 22.54 -29.96 3.27
C ASN A 752 21.77 -28.81 2.60
N ASP A 753 20.86 -29.12 1.69
CA ASP A 753 20.03 -28.11 1.00
C ASP A 753 19.14 -27.38 2.00
N PHE A 754 18.53 -28.14 2.92
CA PHE A 754 17.70 -27.60 4.00
C PHE A 754 18.52 -26.72 4.94
N GLN A 755 19.73 -27.14 5.35
CA GLN A 755 20.62 -26.34 6.19
C GLN A 755 20.99 -25.01 5.52
N GLN A 756 21.36 -25.04 4.24
CA GLN A 756 21.68 -23.83 3.48
C GLN A 756 20.47 -22.89 3.38
N ARG A 757 19.28 -23.42 3.09
CA ARG A 757 18.04 -22.65 3.07
C ARG A 757 17.77 -22.01 4.42
N MET A 758 17.82 -22.77 5.52
CA MET A 758 17.60 -22.24 6.87
C MET A 758 18.63 -21.18 7.27
N LEU A 759 19.90 -21.33 6.91
CA LEU A 759 20.94 -20.33 7.17
C LEU A 759 20.72 -19.05 6.33
N SER A 760 20.21 -19.19 5.10
CA SER A 760 19.83 -18.05 4.26
C SER A 760 18.61 -17.31 4.82
N THR A 761 17.63 -18.04 5.34
CA THR A 761 16.41 -17.50 5.98
C THR A 761 16.73 -16.79 7.30
N PHE A 762 17.63 -17.36 8.11
CA PHE A 762 18.02 -16.86 9.42
C PHE A 762 19.46 -16.36 9.39
N THR A 763 19.68 -15.26 8.68
CA THR A 763 20.99 -14.64 8.53
C THR A 763 21.64 -14.30 9.88
N GLY A 764 22.95 -14.56 9.97
CA GLY A 764 23.73 -14.37 11.20
C GLY A 764 23.60 -15.50 12.23
N SER A 765 22.85 -16.57 11.93
CA SER A 765 22.84 -17.79 12.74
C SER A 765 24.09 -18.65 12.50
N THR A 766 24.63 -19.23 13.57
CA THR A 766 25.71 -20.23 13.50
C THR A 766 25.12 -21.63 13.53
N LEU A 767 25.47 -22.47 12.55
CA LEU A 767 25.06 -23.86 12.51
C LEU A 767 25.83 -24.66 13.57
N MET A 768 25.09 -25.34 14.45
CA MET A 768 25.66 -26.26 15.43
C MET A 768 26.07 -27.56 14.74
N THR A 769 27.26 -28.05 15.08
CA THR A 769 27.81 -29.30 14.53
C THR A 769 27.48 -30.52 15.38
N THR A 770 27.07 -30.32 16.64
CA THR A 770 26.71 -31.39 17.56
C THR A 770 25.19 -31.64 17.56
N MET A 771 24.82 -32.90 17.79
CA MET A 771 23.42 -33.32 18.03
C MET A 771 23.05 -33.27 19.53
N ASP A 772 23.95 -32.79 20.38
CA ASP A 772 23.72 -32.61 21.81
C ASP A 772 22.64 -31.57 22.07
N THR A 773 21.82 -31.79 23.09
CA THR A 773 20.98 -30.73 23.61
C THR A 773 21.90 -29.60 24.12
N PRO A 774 21.77 -28.36 23.62
CA PRO A 774 22.64 -27.27 24.05
C PRO A 774 22.47 -26.99 25.54
N GLY A 775 23.59 -26.74 26.22
CA GLY A 775 23.63 -26.30 27.60
C GLY A 775 23.17 -24.84 27.77
N GLU A 776 23.12 -24.39 29.03
CA GLU A 776 22.76 -23.01 29.38
C GLU A 776 23.74 -21.98 28.80
N ASP A 777 25.00 -22.37 28.60
CA ASP A 777 26.03 -21.56 27.96
C ASP A 777 25.64 -21.09 26.57
N ILE A 778 24.99 -21.95 25.77
CA ILE A 778 24.48 -21.59 24.44
C ILE A 778 23.10 -20.93 24.55
N ARG A 779 22.19 -21.50 25.36
CA ARG A 779 20.80 -21.05 25.47
C ARG A 779 20.64 -19.62 25.99
N SER A 780 21.53 -19.19 26.90
CA SER A 780 21.55 -17.85 27.50
C SER A 780 22.55 -16.90 26.84
N SER A 781 23.31 -17.37 25.84
CA SER A 781 24.25 -16.50 25.12
C SER A 781 23.52 -15.50 24.22
N SER A 782 24.17 -14.37 23.94
CA SER A 782 23.65 -13.34 23.01
C SER A 782 23.71 -13.75 21.53
N GLY A 783 24.31 -14.90 21.21
CA GLY A 783 24.43 -15.41 19.84
C GLY A 783 23.12 -15.96 19.28
N ARG A 784 23.14 -16.30 17.99
CA ARG A 784 22.06 -17.01 17.29
C ARG A 784 22.60 -18.36 16.83
N TYR A 785 22.02 -19.44 17.33
CA TYR A 785 22.44 -20.79 16.98
C TYR A 785 21.28 -21.57 16.37
N LEU A 786 21.60 -22.37 15.36
CA LEU A 786 20.67 -23.30 14.73
C LEU A 786 21.22 -24.71 14.84
N GLN A 787 20.43 -25.61 15.43
CA GLN A 787 20.68 -27.04 15.38
C GLN A 787 19.72 -27.67 14.38
N ILE A 788 20.23 -28.44 13.41
CA ILE A 788 19.41 -29.08 12.39
C ILE A 788 19.79 -30.56 12.29
N ILE A 789 18.83 -31.44 12.59
CA ILE A 789 19.03 -32.89 12.66
C ILE A 789 18.00 -33.58 11.77
N SER A 790 18.44 -34.52 10.91
CA SER A 790 17.52 -35.36 10.15
C SER A 790 16.84 -36.38 11.08
N VAL A 791 15.52 -36.47 11.02
CA VAL A 791 14.70 -37.35 11.84
C VAL A 791 13.84 -38.27 10.98
N LYS A 792 13.63 -39.51 11.44
CA LYS A 792 12.80 -40.50 10.75
C LYS A 792 11.40 -40.53 11.35
N PRO A 793 10.33 -40.55 10.54
CA PRO A 793 8.98 -40.63 11.05
C PRO A 793 8.69 -42.00 11.70
N ILE A 794 7.93 -42.00 12.78
CA ILE A 794 7.41 -43.20 13.44
C ILE A 794 5.93 -43.31 13.11
N GLN A 795 5.56 -44.44 12.49
CA GLN A 795 4.17 -44.75 12.16
C GLN A 795 3.29 -44.76 13.42
N SER A 796 2.10 -44.16 13.34
CA SER A 796 1.16 -44.12 14.46
C SER A 796 0.56 -45.50 14.77
N LYS A 797 0.22 -45.75 16.05
CA LYS A 797 -0.46 -46.98 16.48
C LYS A 797 -1.81 -47.16 15.79
N GLU A 798 -2.55 -46.07 15.59
CA GLU A 798 -3.79 -46.02 14.82
C GLU A 798 -3.59 -46.57 13.40
N SER A 799 -2.55 -46.10 12.71
CA SER A 799 -2.23 -46.55 11.36
C SER A 799 -1.79 -48.01 11.31
N MET A 800 -1.03 -48.47 12.31
CA MET A 800 -0.66 -49.89 12.42
C MET A 800 -1.89 -50.78 12.61
N ALA A 801 -2.86 -50.34 13.42
CA ALA A 801 -4.10 -51.08 13.66
C ALA A 801 -4.96 -51.23 12.39
N LEU A 802 -4.95 -50.27 11.47
CA LEU A 802 -5.69 -50.33 10.20
C LEU A 802 -5.32 -51.55 9.32
N PHE A 803 -4.11 -52.10 9.52
CA PHE A 803 -3.54 -53.16 8.71
C PHE A 803 -3.30 -54.47 9.46
N ALA A 804 -3.43 -54.49 10.79
CA ALA A 804 -3.07 -55.63 11.64
C ALA A 804 -3.75 -56.95 11.23
N ASP A 805 -5.03 -56.89 10.85
CA ASP A 805 -5.83 -58.06 10.47
C ASP A 805 -5.93 -58.27 8.95
N LYS A 806 -5.26 -57.44 8.14
CA LYS A 806 -5.41 -57.45 6.67
C LYS A 806 -4.21 -58.11 6.00
N GLN A 807 -4.38 -59.36 5.58
CA GLN A 807 -3.30 -60.17 4.99
C GLN A 807 -2.72 -59.65 3.66
N LYS A 808 -3.43 -58.78 2.92
CA LYS A 808 -3.01 -58.27 1.59
C LYS A 808 -3.34 -56.79 1.41
N VAL A 809 -2.57 -55.91 2.05
CA VAL A 809 -2.62 -54.46 1.78
C VAL A 809 -1.47 -54.08 0.87
N GLU A 810 -1.78 -53.38 -0.21
CA GLU A 810 -0.83 -52.90 -1.22
C GLU A 810 0.31 -52.09 -0.60
N ARG A 811 1.53 -52.24 -1.11
CA ARG A 811 2.73 -51.66 -0.50
C ARG A 811 2.69 -50.14 -0.46
N LEU A 812 2.24 -49.50 -1.54
CA LEU A 812 2.23 -48.04 -1.65
C LEU A 812 1.25 -47.38 -0.66
N ILE A 813 0.22 -48.11 -0.23
CA ILE A 813 -0.71 -47.66 0.81
C ILE A 813 -0.02 -47.69 2.18
N LYS A 814 0.66 -48.79 2.52
CA LYS A 814 1.44 -48.88 3.76
C LYS A 814 2.54 -47.82 3.81
N TRP A 815 3.19 -47.57 2.67
CA TRP A 815 4.23 -46.56 2.54
C TRP A 815 3.71 -45.16 2.88
N TYR A 816 2.49 -44.80 2.45
CA TYR A 816 1.90 -43.49 2.75
C TYR A 816 1.82 -43.23 4.26
N TYR A 817 1.16 -44.12 5.01
CA TYR A 817 0.95 -43.96 6.45
C TYR A 817 2.23 -44.12 7.29
N LYS A 818 3.30 -44.67 6.72
CA LYS A 818 4.61 -44.70 7.37
C LYS A 818 5.32 -43.35 7.34
N HIS A 819 5.08 -42.53 6.30
CA HIS A 819 5.80 -41.27 6.07
C HIS A 819 4.93 -40.02 6.12
N ASN A 820 3.60 -40.15 6.15
CA ASN A 820 2.63 -39.06 6.23
C ASN A 820 1.62 -39.36 7.34
N GLU A 821 0.94 -38.30 7.84
CA GLU A 821 0.05 -38.36 9.00
C GLU A 821 0.78 -38.79 10.28
N VAL A 822 2.02 -38.35 10.41
CA VAL A 822 2.96 -38.72 11.47
C VAL A 822 3.17 -37.58 12.45
N GLN A 823 3.32 -37.92 13.72
CA GLN A 823 3.52 -36.96 14.82
C GLN A 823 4.79 -37.23 15.63
N LYS A 824 5.29 -38.47 15.59
CA LYS A 824 6.48 -38.90 16.33
C LYS A 824 7.62 -39.12 15.37
N PHE A 825 8.81 -38.71 15.76
CA PHE A 825 10.02 -38.84 14.96
C PHE A 825 11.16 -39.36 15.81
N GLU A 826 12.06 -40.15 15.23
CA GLU A 826 13.26 -40.65 15.90
C GLU A 826 14.54 -40.21 15.17
N TYR A 827 15.57 -39.92 15.94
CA TYR A 827 16.95 -39.92 15.46
C TYR A 827 17.85 -40.68 16.43
N SER A 828 19.02 -41.04 15.95
CA SER A 828 19.95 -41.86 16.71
C SER A 828 21.35 -41.29 16.61
N ARG A 829 22.02 -41.20 17.75
CA ARG A 829 23.35 -40.62 17.88
C ARG A 829 24.31 -41.67 18.44
N PRO A 830 25.39 -42.01 17.73
CA PRO A 830 26.39 -42.93 18.26
C PRO A 830 27.22 -42.23 19.34
N ILE A 831 27.40 -42.89 20.47
CA ILE A 831 28.19 -42.42 21.60
C ILE A 831 29.26 -43.47 21.89
N ARG A 832 30.53 -43.08 21.78
CA ARG A 832 31.65 -43.95 22.15
C ARG A 832 31.86 -43.85 23.67
N ARG A 833 31.53 -44.93 24.39
CA ARG A 833 31.63 -45.01 25.86
C ARG A 833 32.01 -46.41 26.27
N LYS A 834 32.90 -46.55 27.26
CA LYS A 834 33.24 -47.86 27.84
C LYS A 834 31.97 -48.57 28.34
N SER A 835 31.90 -49.87 28.09
CA SER A 835 30.83 -50.75 28.55
C SER A 835 31.42 -51.99 29.22
N LYS A 836 30.60 -52.74 29.95
CA LYS A 836 30.98 -54.05 30.48
C LYS A 836 31.38 -55.06 29.39
N PHE A 837 31.00 -54.83 28.13
CA PHE A 837 31.40 -55.67 26.99
C PHE A 837 32.79 -55.30 26.47
N SER A 838 33.17 -54.01 26.56
CA SER A 838 34.50 -53.55 26.14
C SER A 838 35.62 -54.06 27.05
N GLU A 839 35.29 -54.48 28.27
CA GLU A 839 36.24 -55.14 29.18
C GLU A 839 36.56 -56.58 28.76
N LEU A 840 35.66 -57.23 28.01
CA LEU A 840 35.86 -58.59 27.48
C LEU A 840 36.65 -58.58 26.16
N GLU A 841 36.24 -57.71 25.24
CA GLU A 841 36.89 -57.51 23.95
C GLU A 841 36.72 -56.05 23.54
N GLU A 842 37.84 -55.30 23.48
CA GLU A 842 37.82 -53.90 23.06
C GLU A 842 37.73 -53.82 21.53
N ASN A 843 36.54 -53.52 21.01
CA ASN A 843 36.33 -53.25 19.59
C ASN A 843 35.32 -52.10 19.41
N GLU A 844 35.17 -51.59 18.19
CA GLU A 844 34.26 -50.46 17.93
C GLU A 844 32.82 -50.78 18.33
N LEU A 845 32.40 -52.05 18.20
CA LEU A 845 31.03 -52.47 18.50
C LEU A 845 30.78 -52.44 20.01
N THR A 846 31.68 -53.00 20.83
CA THR A 846 31.50 -53.08 22.28
C THR A 846 31.59 -51.73 23.00
N MET A 847 32.18 -50.72 22.35
CA MET A 847 32.24 -49.34 22.85
C MET A 847 31.14 -48.42 22.32
N MET A 848 30.33 -48.88 21.36
CA MET A 848 29.34 -48.05 20.69
C MET A 848 27.98 -48.17 21.35
N TRP A 849 27.66 -47.19 22.18
CA TRP A 849 26.30 -46.92 22.62
C TRP A 849 25.57 -46.11 21.55
N VAL A 850 24.25 -46.22 21.51
CA VAL A 850 23.42 -45.37 20.67
C VAL A 850 22.41 -44.67 21.55
N GLU A 851 22.47 -43.35 21.62
CA GLU A 851 21.38 -42.57 22.20
C GLU A 851 20.30 -42.44 21.13
N LYS A 852 19.12 -42.99 21.43
CA LYS A 852 17.95 -42.89 20.59
C LYS A 852 17.01 -41.85 21.16
N THR A 853 16.74 -40.79 20.41
CA THR A 853 15.84 -39.73 20.82
C THR A 853 14.56 -39.79 20.01
N VAL A 854 13.43 -39.75 20.71
CA VAL A 854 12.10 -39.62 20.12
C VAL A 854 11.57 -38.23 20.43
N VAL A 855 11.12 -37.52 19.40
CA VAL A 855 10.48 -36.21 19.50
C VAL A 855 9.03 -36.29 19.05
N VAL A 856 8.17 -35.55 19.74
CA VAL A 856 6.73 -35.47 19.43
C VAL A 856 6.41 -34.04 18.99
N ALA A 857 5.89 -33.90 17.78
CA ALA A 857 5.38 -32.64 17.25
C ALA A 857 3.96 -32.36 17.78
N GLY A 858 3.59 -31.08 17.90
CA GLY A 858 2.25 -30.68 18.35
C GLY A 858 1.15 -31.18 17.42
N ASP A 859 1.23 -30.84 16.15
CA ASP A 859 0.33 -31.27 15.08
C ASP A 859 0.89 -32.46 14.26
N LYS A 860 -0.01 -33.29 13.68
CA LYS A 860 0.34 -34.35 12.72
C LYS A 860 0.80 -33.72 11.40
N LEU A 861 1.90 -34.19 10.80
CA LEU A 861 2.39 -33.66 9.53
C LEU A 861 2.01 -34.56 8.34
N PRO A 862 1.60 -34.00 7.19
CA PRO A 862 1.36 -32.57 6.93
C PRO A 862 0.10 -31.97 7.58
N ASP A 863 0.10 -30.65 7.78
CA ASP A 863 -1.03 -29.82 8.25
C ASP A 863 -0.98 -28.43 7.57
N ILE A 864 -1.61 -27.39 8.13
CA ILE A 864 -1.58 -26.00 7.64
C ILE A 864 -0.18 -25.39 7.59
N LEU A 865 0.80 -25.92 8.33
CA LEU A 865 2.20 -25.53 8.23
C LEU A 865 3.07 -26.74 7.93
N ARG A 866 4.21 -26.47 7.29
CA ARG A 866 5.22 -27.49 7.01
C ARG A 866 6.06 -27.87 8.22
N TRP A 867 5.85 -27.18 9.34
CA TRP A 867 6.53 -27.46 10.59
C TRP A 867 5.56 -27.37 11.76
N SER A 868 5.94 -28.04 12.84
CA SER A 868 5.16 -28.12 14.06
C SER A 868 6.10 -28.08 15.26
N LYS A 869 5.75 -27.28 16.27
CA LYS A 869 6.57 -27.12 17.49
C LYS A 869 6.65 -28.45 18.23
N VAL A 870 7.82 -28.75 18.78
CA VAL A 870 8.03 -29.94 19.60
C VAL A 870 7.36 -29.75 20.97
N THR A 871 6.56 -30.72 21.39
CA THR A 871 5.88 -30.72 22.69
C THR A 871 6.61 -31.58 23.72
N SER A 872 7.25 -32.66 23.29
CA SER A 872 8.04 -33.51 24.17
C SER A 872 9.21 -34.20 23.45
N ARG A 873 10.24 -34.51 24.24
CA ARG A 873 11.48 -35.18 23.83
C ARG A 873 11.83 -36.23 24.88
N GLU A 874 12.17 -37.43 24.43
CA GLU A 874 12.63 -38.53 25.27
C GLU A 874 13.88 -39.16 24.65
N SER A 875 14.95 -39.32 25.44
CA SER A 875 16.19 -39.99 25.03
C SER A 875 16.36 -41.30 25.79
N ILE A 876 16.78 -42.35 25.09
CA ILE A 876 17.05 -43.67 25.66
C ILE A 876 18.43 -44.14 25.19
N ASP A 877 19.29 -44.52 26.13
CA ASP A 877 20.57 -45.16 25.85
C ASP A 877 20.35 -46.63 25.44
N VAL A 878 20.77 -46.97 24.22
CA VAL A 878 20.77 -48.33 23.68
C VAL A 878 22.16 -48.92 23.83
N SER A 879 22.25 -50.06 24.51
CA SER A 879 23.51 -50.76 24.74
C SER A 879 24.08 -51.36 23.44
N PRO A 880 25.39 -51.65 23.38
CA PRO A 880 25.99 -52.37 22.25
C PRO A 880 25.26 -53.65 21.83
N LEU A 881 24.76 -54.42 22.82
CA LEU A 881 24.03 -55.66 22.59
C LEU A 881 22.64 -55.40 21.99
N ASP A 882 21.88 -54.47 22.58
CA ASP A 882 20.56 -54.10 22.06
C ASP A 882 20.67 -53.52 20.64
N GLN A 883 21.71 -52.71 20.38
CA GLN A 883 21.97 -52.15 19.07
C GLN A 883 22.31 -53.25 18.05
N ALA A 884 23.05 -54.29 18.46
CA ALA A 884 23.31 -55.45 17.61
C ALA A 884 22.02 -56.20 17.25
N VAL A 885 21.11 -56.40 18.22
CA VAL A 885 19.79 -57.00 17.99
C VAL A 885 18.97 -56.16 16.99
N ILE A 886 18.85 -54.85 17.23
CA ILE A 886 18.10 -53.93 16.37
C ILE A 886 18.69 -53.92 14.95
N THR A 887 20.01 -53.89 14.83
CA THR A 887 20.71 -53.87 13.54
C THR A 887 20.46 -55.17 12.76
N MET A 888 20.58 -56.33 13.41
CA MET A 888 20.33 -57.62 12.78
C MET A 888 18.86 -57.78 12.38
N GLN A 889 17.94 -57.36 13.25
CA GLN A 889 16.51 -57.41 12.97
C GLN A 889 16.15 -56.53 11.76
N ARG A 890 16.57 -55.26 11.75
CA ARG A 890 16.35 -54.34 10.63
C ARG A 890 16.97 -54.88 9.33
N SER A 891 18.19 -55.42 9.39
CA SER A 891 18.83 -56.02 8.21
C SER A 891 18.02 -57.18 7.63
N ASN A 892 17.43 -58.02 8.49
CA ASN A 892 16.61 -59.16 8.06
C ASN A 892 15.27 -58.70 7.46
N GLU A 893 14.61 -57.73 8.09
CA GLU A 893 13.38 -57.11 7.60
C GLU A 893 13.62 -56.42 6.25
N ASP A 894 14.67 -55.59 6.14
CA ASP A 894 15.05 -54.85 4.94
C ASP A 894 15.43 -55.75 3.75
N LEU A 895 16.05 -56.91 4.00
CA LEU A 895 16.34 -57.91 2.98
C LEU A 895 15.06 -58.56 2.47
N PHE A 896 14.21 -59.00 3.40
CA PHE A 896 12.97 -59.68 3.08
C PHE A 896 12.00 -58.76 2.33
N GLU A 897 11.81 -57.52 2.79
CA GLU A 897 10.97 -56.53 2.11
C GLU A 897 11.51 -56.21 0.71
N CYS A 898 12.84 -56.06 0.55
CA CYS A 898 13.45 -55.80 -0.75
C CYS A 898 13.24 -56.96 -1.74
N ALA A 899 13.32 -58.21 -1.27
CA ALA A 899 13.05 -59.37 -2.10
C ALA A 899 11.56 -59.46 -2.48
N GLU A 900 10.64 -59.22 -1.54
CA GLU A 900 9.21 -59.18 -1.84
C GLU A 900 8.86 -58.09 -2.86
N ASP A 901 9.49 -56.93 -2.76
CA ASP A 901 9.31 -55.81 -3.68
C ASP A 901 9.70 -56.15 -5.11
N ILE A 902 10.84 -56.79 -5.31
CA ILE A 902 11.32 -57.19 -6.64
C ILE A 902 10.47 -58.32 -7.20
N ARG A 903 10.02 -59.24 -6.34
CA ARG A 903 9.18 -60.37 -6.74
C ARG A 903 7.79 -59.91 -7.20
N THR A 904 7.22 -58.92 -6.53
CA THR A 904 5.87 -58.41 -6.82
C THR A 904 5.85 -57.37 -7.93
N VAL A 905 6.88 -56.50 -8.04
CA VAL A 905 6.94 -55.41 -9.02
C VAL A 905 7.89 -55.77 -10.17
N SER A 906 7.32 -56.18 -11.31
CA SER A 906 8.07 -56.61 -12.50
C SER A 906 9.10 -55.59 -13.04
N LYS A 907 8.98 -54.29 -12.75
CA LYS A 907 9.86 -53.24 -13.29
C LYS A 907 11.02 -52.82 -12.38
N LYS A 908 11.06 -53.27 -11.12
CA LYS A 908 12.14 -52.90 -10.19
C LYS A 908 13.41 -53.70 -10.50
N SER A 909 14.54 -52.98 -10.58
CA SER A 909 15.85 -53.57 -10.84
C SER A 909 16.31 -54.46 -9.69
N VAL A 910 16.88 -55.62 -10.02
CA VAL A 910 17.49 -56.52 -9.03
C VAL A 910 18.75 -55.96 -8.36
N VAL A 911 19.40 -54.95 -8.94
CA VAL A 911 20.71 -54.43 -8.48
C VAL A 911 20.71 -54.02 -7.00
N VAL A 912 19.61 -53.45 -6.49
CA VAL A 912 19.51 -53.07 -5.06
C VAL A 912 19.58 -54.31 -4.16
N LEU A 913 18.91 -55.39 -4.54
CA LEU A 913 18.97 -56.66 -3.82
C LEU A 913 20.34 -57.33 -3.98
N SER A 914 20.98 -57.25 -5.16
CA SER A 914 22.35 -57.71 -5.38
C SER A 914 23.33 -57.03 -4.41
N GLY A 915 23.22 -55.70 -4.24
CA GLY A 915 24.03 -54.95 -3.29
C GLY A 915 23.80 -55.37 -1.84
N LYS A 916 22.54 -55.50 -1.41
CA LYS A 916 22.21 -55.96 -0.04
C LYS A 916 22.69 -57.39 0.23
N LEU A 917 22.51 -58.31 -0.72
CA LEU A 917 22.99 -59.69 -0.63
C LEU A 917 24.51 -59.74 -0.49
N THR A 918 25.22 -58.95 -1.30
CA THR A 918 26.68 -58.82 -1.23
C THR A 918 27.11 -58.29 0.14
N GLY A 919 26.47 -57.22 0.63
CA GLY A 919 26.81 -56.63 1.92
C GLY A 919 26.67 -57.56 3.12
N VAL A 920 25.78 -58.56 3.05
CA VAL A 920 25.55 -59.52 4.14
C VAL A 920 26.36 -60.81 3.96
N ILE A 921 26.33 -61.41 2.77
CA ILE A 921 26.99 -62.70 2.50
C ILE A 921 28.51 -62.52 2.31
N GLN A 922 28.91 -61.40 1.72
CA GLN A 922 30.29 -61.04 1.37
C GLN A 922 30.75 -59.81 2.16
N ALA A 923 30.50 -59.80 3.47
CA ALA A 923 30.81 -58.70 4.40
C ALA A 923 32.33 -58.51 4.67
N PHE A 924 33.13 -58.28 3.63
CA PHE A 924 34.60 -58.21 3.69
C PHE A 924 35.13 -56.97 4.43
N VAL A 925 34.36 -55.88 4.48
CA VAL A 925 34.80 -54.58 5.03
C VAL A 925 34.32 -54.38 6.47
N SER A 926 33.10 -54.79 6.80
CA SER A 926 32.44 -54.52 8.09
C SER A 926 32.48 -55.70 9.07
N GLY A 927 33.18 -56.80 8.77
CA GLY A 927 33.42 -57.93 9.70
C GLY A 927 32.26 -58.91 9.88
N GLY A 928 31.03 -58.55 9.48
CA GLY A 928 29.85 -59.42 9.47
C GLY A 928 29.48 -59.98 10.85
N ILE A 929 28.91 -61.19 10.91
CA ILE A 929 28.49 -61.83 12.16
C ILE A 929 29.64 -62.02 13.17
N LYS A 930 30.90 -62.07 12.70
CA LYS A 930 32.05 -62.30 13.58
C LYS A 930 32.18 -61.24 14.67
N ASN A 931 31.75 -60.01 14.40
CA ASN A 931 31.79 -58.91 15.36
C ASN A 931 30.84 -59.11 16.54
N TYR A 932 29.83 -59.98 16.42
CA TYR A 932 28.88 -60.28 17.49
C TYR A 932 29.35 -61.43 18.41
N ASN A 933 30.48 -62.09 18.10
CA ASN A 933 30.95 -63.25 18.86
C ASN A 933 31.18 -62.96 20.35
N VAL A 934 31.58 -61.74 20.69
CA VAL A 934 31.79 -61.29 22.08
C VAL A 934 30.55 -61.53 22.95
N PHE A 935 29.34 -61.38 22.38
CA PHE A 935 28.07 -61.58 23.10
C PHE A 935 27.72 -63.06 23.34
N PHE A 936 28.46 -63.98 22.74
CA PHE A 936 28.18 -65.42 22.81
C PHE A 936 29.20 -66.20 23.65
N THR A 937 30.23 -65.54 24.17
CA THR A 937 31.26 -66.17 25.00
C THR A 937 30.71 -66.59 26.36
N ASN A 938 31.32 -67.60 26.98
CA ASN A 938 30.94 -68.04 28.32
C ASN A 938 31.23 -66.98 29.39
N GLU A 939 32.21 -66.12 29.16
CA GLU A 939 32.54 -64.99 30.03
C GLU A 939 31.47 -63.90 29.95
N CYS A 940 30.97 -63.59 28.74
CA CYS A 940 29.86 -62.65 28.57
C CYS A 940 28.61 -63.12 29.31
N LYS A 941 28.23 -64.40 29.19
CA LYS A 941 27.05 -64.95 29.89
C LYS A 941 27.06 -64.74 31.41
N LYS A 942 28.24 -64.65 32.04
CA LYS A 942 28.35 -64.43 33.50
C LYS A 942 28.06 -62.98 33.92
N ILE A 943 28.17 -62.02 33.00
CA ILE A 943 28.00 -60.58 33.26
C ILE A 943 26.67 -60.01 32.73
N LEU A 944 25.85 -60.83 32.06
CA LEU A 944 24.54 -60.44 31.56
C LEU A 944 23.50 -60.46 32.68
N THR A 945 22.61 -59.47 32.66
CA THR A 945 21.33 -59.53 33.39
C THR A 945 20.35 -60.44 32.67
N ASP A 946 19.26 -60.87 33.33
CA ASP A 946 18.24 -61.74 32.72
C ASP A 946 17.68 -61.17 31.41
N ARG A 947 17.39 -59.86 31.38
CA ARG A 947 16.91 -59.15 30.18
C ARG A 947 17.94 -59.19 29.06
N GLU A 948 19.20 -58.92 29.35
CA GLU A 948 20.26 -58.93 28.32
C GLU A 948 20.58 -60.36 27.86
N GLY A 949 20.44 -61.36 28.73
CA GLY A 949 20.49 -62.77 28.36
C GLY A 949 19.46 -63.11 27.29
N GLN A 950 18.21 -62.68 27.48
CA GLN A 950 17.15 -62.83 26.47
C GLN A 950 17.49 -62.10 25.16
N GLN A 951 18.09 -60.91 25.22
CA GLN A 951 18.51 -60.17 24.02
C GLN A 951 19.67 -60.87 23.28
N ALA A 952 20.63 -61.43 24.01
CA ALA A 952 21.71 -62.22 23.41
C ALA A 952 21.19 -63.49 22.73
N ASP A 953 20.21 -64.17 23.33
CA ASP A 953 19.55 -65.31 22.69
C ASP A 953 18.71 -64.89 21.49
N ARG A 954 18.02 -63.75 21.58
CA ARG A 954 17.29 -63.17 20.45
C ARG A 954 18.22 -62.83 19.29
N LEU A 955 19.42 -62.31 19.56
CA LEU A 955 20.43 -62.06 18.52
C LEU A 955 20.84 -63.36 17.81
N LYS A 956 21.06 -64.45 18.56
CA LYS A 956 21.35 -65.77 17.97
C LYS A 956 20.21 -66.26 17.08
N GLU A 957 18.97 -66.09 17.53
CA GLU A 957 17.80 -66.45 16.74
C GLU A 957 17.74 -65.67 15.43
N LEU A 958 17.92 -64.35 15.49
CA LEU A 958 17.88 -63.48 14.31
C LEU A 958 18.99 -63.84 13.31
N ILE A 959 20.21 -64.13 13.79
CA ILE A 959 21.31 -64.62 12.96
C ILE A 959 20.93 -65.95 12.28
N ALA A 960 20.36 -66.90 13.03
CA ALA A 960 19.92 -68.17 12.46
C ALA A 960 18.78 -68.00 11.44
N PHE A 961 17.84 -67.08 11.69
CA PHE A 961 16.73 -66.76 10.77
C PHE A 961 17.15 -65.97 9.54
N GLN A 962 18.32 -65.34 9.54
CA GLN A 962 18.85 -64.67 8.35
C GLN A 962 19.13 -65.65 7.21
N ILE A 963 19.50 -66.90 7.51
CA ILE A 963 19.78 -67.94 6.49
C ILE A 963 18.58 -68.21 5.58
N PRO A 964 17.38 -68.58 6.07
CA PRO A 964 16.23 -68.80 5.20
C PRO A 964 15.74 -67.52 4.51
N ILE A 965 16.01 -66.33 5.06
CA ILE A 965 15.72 -65.05 4.38
C ILE A 965 16.65 -64.84 3.20
N LEU A 966 17.96 -65.05 3.38
CA LEU A 966 18.95 -64.96 2.30
C LEU A 966 18.70 -66.02 1.23
N GLU A 967 18.33 -67.24 1.61
CA GLU A 967 17.94 -68.31 0.69
C GLU A 967 16.75 -67.88 -0.20
N TYR A 968 15.74 -67.26 0.41
CA TYR A 968 14.60 -66.69 -0.32
C TYR A 968 15.01 -65.52 -1.22
N CYS A 969 15.86 -64.62 -0.74
CA CYS A 969 16.37 -63.49 -1.52
C CYS A 969 17.16 -63.97 -2.75
N LEU A 970 17.98 -65.02 -2.61
CA LEU A 970 18.72 -65.63 -3.73
C LEU A 970 17.78 -66.27 -4.74
N TYR A 971 16.69 -66.92 -4.29
CA TYR A 971 15.65 -67.42 -5.18
C TYR A 971 14.98 -66.28 -5.98
N VAL A 972 14.61 -65.18 -5.34
CA VAL A 972 14.05 -64.00 -6.03
C VAL A 972 15.07 -63.42 -7.01
N HIS A 973 16.34 -63.33 -6.62
CA HIS A 973 17.42 -62.87 -7.50
C HIS A 973 17.56 -63.79 -8.74
N ALA A 974 17.53 -65.11 -8.55
CA ALA A 974 17.58 -66.09 -9.65
C ALA A 974 16.37 -66.00 -10.60
N SER A 975 15.19 -65.62 -10.08
CA SER A 975 13.98 -65.47 -10.90
C SER A 975 14.10 -64.38 -11.99
N ARG A 976 15.03 -63.43 -11.82
CA ARG A 976 15.32 -62.34 -12.77
C ARG A 976 16.55 -62.63 -13.63
N HIS A 977 16.61 -63.82 -14.23
CA HIS A 977 17.72 -64.29 -15.08
C HIS A 977 18.18 -63.28 -16.17
N ASN A 978 17.28 -62.42 -16.67
CA ASN A 978 17.61 -61.42 -17.70
C ASN A 978 18.36 -60.18 -17.16
N GLU A 979 18.36 -59.95 -15.84
CA GLU A 979 19.00 -58.79 -15.19
C GLU A 979 20.26 -59.19 -14.38
N VAL A 980 20.53 -60.49 -14.28
CA VAL A 980 21.52 -61.06 -13.36
C VAL A 980 22.65 -61.71 -14.14
N ASP A 981 23.89 -61.31 -13.85
CA ASP A 981 25.07 -62.04 -14.35
C ASP A 981 25.19 -63.41 -13.66
N ALA A 982 25.31 -64.46 -14.48
CA ALA A 982 25.32 -65.84 -13.99
C ALA A 982 26.53 -66.12 -13.10
N LYS A 983 27.72 -65.61 -13.48
CA LYS A 983 28.96 -65.81 -12.70
C LYS A 983 28.89 -65.12 -11.34
N PHE A 984 28.38 -63.90 -11.32
CA PHE A 984 28.16 -63.16 -10.08
C PHE A 984 27.16 -63.88 -9.16
N HIS A 985 26.05 -64.39 -9.71
CA HIS A 985 25.08 -65.13 -8.91
C HIS A 985 25.62 -66.46 -8.36
N GLU A 986 26.38 -67.20 -9.16
CA GLU A 986 27.09 -68.42 -8.68
C GLU A 986 28.06 -68.08 -7.54
N SER A 987 28.82 -66.99 -7.66
CA SER A 987 29.71 -66.51 -6.59
C SER A 987 28.94 -66.20 -5.29
N LEU A 988 27.75 -65.58 -5.39
CA LEU A 988 26.88 -65.34 -4.23
C LEU A 988 26.36 -66.65 -3.63
N ILE A 989 25.99 -67.64 -4.44
CA ILE A 989 25.55 -68.96 -3.97
C ILE A 989 26.69 -69.66 -3.21
N ASP A 990 27.90 -69.67 -3.75
CA ASP A 990 29.03 -70.33 -3.11
C ASP A 990 29.43 -69.65 -1.80
N SER A 991 29.43 -68.31 -1.80
CA SER A 991 29.61 -67.52 -0.58
C SER A 991 28.50 -67.80 0.44
N PHE A 992 27.25 -67.94 -0.01
CA PHE A 992 26.11 -68.28 0.84
C PHE A 992 26.21 -69.68 1.42
N LYS A 993 26.67 -70.70 0.66
CA LYS A 993 26.88 -72.06 1.19
C LYS A 993 27.90 -72.06 2.33
N SER A 994 29.01 -71.34 2.16
CA SER A 994 30.03 -71.17 3.21
C SER A 994 29.47 -70.44 4.44
N TYR A 995 28.73 -69.35 4.21
CA TYR A 995 28.06 -68.57 5.26
C TYR A 995 27.04 -69.41 6.03
N ARG A 996 26.17 -70.13 5.31
CA ARG A 996 25.17 -71.06 5.85
C ARG A 996 25.81 -72.14 6.71
N SER A 997 26.87 -72.79 6.23
CA SER A 997 27.58 -73.82 7.01
C SER A 997 28.13 -73.25 8.33
N THR A 998 28.69 -72.04 8.29
CA THR A 998 29.22 -71.36 9.48
C THR A 998 28.12 -71.01 10.50
N VAL A 999 26.98 -70.50 10.03
CA VAL A 999 25.86 -70.08 10.88
C VAL A 999 25.09 -71.28 11.42
N GLU A 1000 24.73 -72.25 10.58
CA GLU A 1000 24.00 -73.46 11.00
C GLU A 1000 24.83 -74.30 11.99
N GLY A 1001 26.17 -74.36 11.81
CA GLY A 1001 27.07 -75.04 12.72
C GLY A 1001 27.17 -74.41 14.11
N LYS A 1002 26.97 -73.08 14.23
CA LYS A 1002 27.06 -72.35 15.51
C LYS A 1002 25.72 -72.07 16.18
N PHE A 1003 24.67 -71.82 15.41
CA PHE A 1003 23.38 -71.32 15.91
C PHE A 1003 22.18 -72.23 15.55
N GLY A 1004 22.44 -73.36 14.88
CA GLY A 1004 21.45 -74.34 14.52
C GLY A 1004 20.71 -74.06 13.21
N LYS A 1005 20.09 -75.11 12.66
CA LYS A 1005 19.38 -75.06 11.38
C LYS A 1005 17.95 -74.52 11.54
N ARG A 1006 17.51 -73.70 10.59
CA ARG A 1006 16.13 -73.16 10.50
C ARG A 1006 15.43 -73.68 9.25
N PRO A 1007 14.08 -73.78 9.25
CA PRO A 1007 13.32 -74.24 8.09
C PRO A 1007 13.45 -73.26 6.92
N SER A 1008 13.52 -73.80 5.70
CA SER A 1008 13.57 -73.01 4.47
C SER A 1008 12.28 -72.22 4.26
N ARG A 1009 12.41 -71.03 3.64
CA ARG A 1009 11.27 -70.20 3.20
C ARG A 1009 10.97 -70.33 1.70
N LEU A 1010 11.63 -71.26 1.01
CA LEU A 1010 11.41 -71.47 -0.42
C LEU A 1010 10.02 -72.11 -0.69
N PRO A 1011 9.32 -71.67 -1.74
CA PRO A 1011 8.15 -72.40 -2.25
C PRO A 1011 8.49 -73.84 -2.65
N GLN A 1012 7.53 -74.76 -2.59
CA GLN A 1012 7.74 -76.15 -3.03
C GLN A 1012 8.17 -76.19 -4.51
N GLY A 1013 9.30 -76.85 -4.79
CA GLY A 1013 9.89 -76.95 -6.13
C GLY A 1013 10.76 -75.76 -6.57
N ALA A 1014 10.93 -74.73 -5.73
CA ALA A 1014 11.80 -73.59 -6.03
C ALA A 1014 13.28 -73.93 -5.82
N SER A 1015 14.15 -73.36 -6.67
CA SER A 1015 15.61 -73.50 -6.59
C SER A 1015 16.27 -72.12 -6.55
N ILE A 1016 17.36 -72.01 -5.78
CA ILE A 1016 18.23 -70.83 -5.79
C ILE A 1016 19.19 -70.79 -6.98
N GLN A 1017 19.23 -71.84 -7.81
CA GLN A 1017 20.04 -71.86 -9.03
C GLN A 1017 19.30 -71.16 -10.18
N LEU A 1018 20.05 -70.52 -11.08
CA LEU A 1018 19.50 -70.01 -12.33
C LEU A 1018 18.96 -71.18 -13.18
N ALA A 1019 17.77 -71.00 -13.76
CA ALA A 1019 17.20 -71.99 -14.67
C ALA A 1019 18.10 -72.13 -15.90
N GLN A 1020 18.63 -73.33 -16.16
CA GLN A 1020 19.39 -73.59 -17.39
C GLN A 1020 18.45 -73.53 -18.60
N PRO A 1021 18.85 -72.90 -19.73
CA PRO A 1021 18.12 -73.06 -20.98
C PRO A 1021 18.13 -74.57 -21.38
N PRO A 1022 17.02 -75.12 -21.91
CA PRO A 1022 16.95 -76.54 -22.21
C PRO A 1022 18.02 -76.96 -23.22
N PRO A 1023 18.62 -78.16 -23.08
CA PRO A 1023 19.63 -78.63 -24.01
C PRO A 1023 18.99 -78.86 -25.39
N THR A 1024 19.57 -78.27 -26.41
CA THR A 1024 19.20 -78.44 -27.82
C THR A 1024 19.33 -79.91 -28.24
N ALA A 1025 18.20 -80.63 -28.26
CA ALA A 1025 18.11 -81.93 -28.88
C ALA A 1025 18.21 -81.77 -30.41
N ARG A 1026 19.30 -82.29 -30.97
CA ARG A 1026 19.46 -82.58 -32.40
C ARG A 1026 18.27 -83.40 -32.90
N PHE A 1027 17.63 -83.03 -34.01
CA PHE A 1027 17.38 -83.96 -35.12
C PHE A 1027 16.96 -83.28 -36.43
N ARG A 1028 17.73 -83.61 -37.47
CA ARG A 1028 17.42 -83.74 -38.91
C ARG A 1028 17.04 -82.52 -39.75
N ALA A 1029 18.05 -82.04 -40.46
CA ALA A 1029 17.92 -81.55 -41.83
C ALA A 1029 17.69 -82.71 -42.83
N MET A 1030 16.85 -82.47 -43.83
CA MET A 1030 16.90 -83.04 -45.19
C MET A 1030 16.67 -81.85 -46.14
N GLN A 1031 17.73 -81.34 -46.77
CA GLN A 1031 18.21 -81.68 -48.14
C GLN A 1031 17.39 -80.95 -49.22
N THR A 1032 17.91 -80.12 -50.13
CA THR A 1032 19.24 -79.98 -50.78
C THR A 1032 19.33 -78.55 -51.44
N PRO A 1033 20.24 -78.20 -52.39
CA PRO A 1033 21.59 -77.68 -52.15
C PRO A 1033 21.92 -76.38 -52.96
N THR A 1034 23.18 -75.94 -52.86
CA THR A 1034 23.92 -74.95 -53.71
C THR A 1034 23.56 -73.46 -53.53
N ARG A 1035 24.49 -72.49 -53.47
CA ARG A 1035 25.93 -72.41 -53.79
C ARG A 1035 26.53 -71.24 -52.98
N THR A 1036 27.76 -71.42 -52.55
CA THR A 1036 28.69 -70.43 -51.97
C THR A 1036 29.14 -69.40 -53.01
N PHE A 1037 29.44 -68.15 -52.60
CA PHE A 1037 30.79 -67.55 -52.71
C PHE A 1037 30.89 -66.15 -52.06
N SER A 1038 31.89 -66.05 -51.16
CA SER A 1038 32.79 -64.92 -50.82
C SER A 1038 32.30 -63.48 -50.51
N HIS A 1039 32.65 -63.08 -49.28
CA HIS A 1039 33.24 -61.80 -48.82
C HIS A 1039 33.26 -60.58 -49.74
N THR A 1040 32.73 -59.44 -49.24
CA THR A 1040 33.47 -58.18 -49.00
C THR A 1040 32.65 -57.25 -48.09
N ASP A 1041 33.39 -56.42 -47.35
CA ASP A 1041 32.95 -55.26 -46.59
C ASP A 1041 32.22 -54.19 -47.45
N ASP A 1042 31.61 -53.28 -46.70
CA ASP A 1042 31.24 -51.90 -47.03
C ASP A 1042 29.91 -51.60 -47.74
N THR A 1043 29.02 -51.02 -46.92
CA THR A 1043 28.28 -49.75 -47.14
C THR A 1043 27.55 -49.52 -48.47
N HIS A 1044 26.24 -49.29 -48.36
CA HIS A 1044 25.67 -48.06 -48.91
C HIS A 1044 24.49 -47.53 -48.08
N SER A 1045 24.68 -46.28 -47.69
CA SER A 1045 23.76 -45.27 -47.20
C SER A 1045 22.62 -44.90 -48.16
N LEU A 1046 21.53 -44.38 -47.60
CA LEU A 1046 20.78 -43.22 -48.14
C LEU A 1046 20.37 -42.35 -46.93
N THR A 1047 21.20 -41.41 -46.46
CA THR A 1047 21.29 -39.98 -46.82
C THR A 1047 20.01 -39.16 -46.67
N LEU A 1048 20.09 -38.11 -45.84
CA LEU A 1048 20.01 -36.68 -46.23
C LEU A 1048 20.24 -35.80 -44.98
N SER A 1049 20.78 -34.58 -45.08
CA SER A 1049 22.20 -34.19 -45.19
C SER A 1049 22.37 -32.81 -44.50
N PRO A 1050 23.56 -32.45 -43.99
CA PRO A 1050 23.91 -31.11 -43.49
C PRO A 1050 24.87 -30.34 -44.45
N ALA A 1051 24.98 -29.02 -44.26
CA ALA A 1051 26.01 -28.11 -44.79
C ALA A 1051 26.03 -26.85 -43.88
N ASP A 1052 27.12 -26.17 -43.52
CA ASP A 1052 28.47 -26.08 -44.06
C ASP A 1052 29.51 -25.76 -42.98
N ALA A 1053 30.76 -26.11 -43.28
CA ALA A 1053 31.93 -26.17 -42.40
C ALA A 1053 32.93 -25.01 -42.59
N LYS A 1054 34.01 -25.03 -41.78
CA LYS A 1054 35.47 -24.82 -42.08
C LYS A 1054 36.14 -24.03 -40.92
N ARG A 1055 37.40 -24.23 -40.51
CA ARG A 1055 38.55 -25.05 -40.94
C ARG A 1055 39.70 -24.97 -39.90
N ILE A 1056 40.40 -26.09 -39.70
CA ILE A 1056 41.88 -26.30 -39.75
C ILE A 1056 42.82 -25.92 -38.56
N SER A 1057 43.40 -27.01 -38.02
CA SER A 1057 44.82 -27.36 -37.74
C SER A 1057 45.57 -27.00 -36.46
N ASN A 1058 46.06 -28.10 -35.85
CA ASN A 1058 47.43 -28.42 -35.41
C ASN A 1058 48.11 -27.60 -34.30
N GLY A 1059 48.36 -28.30 -33.18
CA GLY A 1059 49.73 -28.72 -32.85
C GLY A 1059 50.41 -28.10 -31.62
N HIS A 1060 50.89 -29.01 -30.75
CA HIS A 1060 52.08 -28.92 -29.87
C HIS A 1060 51.99 -28.28 -28.45
N ASN A 1061 52.29 -29.15 -27.48
CA ASN A 1061 53.23 -29.04 -26.34
C ASN A 1061 53.39 -27.71 -25.59
N GLY A 1062 53.33 -27.79 -24.25
CA GLY A 1062 54.16 -26.93 -23.39
C GLY A 1062 53.55 -26.51 -22.06
N SER A 1063 53.81 -27.34 -21.05
CA SER A 1063 53.95 -27.09 -19.60
C SER A 1063 53.99 -25.67 -18.99
N PHE A 1064 53.58 -25.65 -17.71
CA PHE A 1064 53.94 -24.76 -16.58
C PHE A 1064 53.17 -23.44 -16.34
N GLY A 1065 52.56 -23.34 -15.14
CA GLY A 1065 52.41 -22.09 -14.39
C GLY A 1065 51.00 -21.77 -13.88
N GLU A 1066 50.67 -22.18 -12.65
CA GLU A 1066 49.71 -21.47 -11.78
C GLU A 1066 50.41 -20.24 -11.13
N PRO A 1067 49.72 -19.38 -10.35
CA PRO A 1067 48.54 -18.52 -10.59
C PRO A 1067 49.00 -17.01 -10.38
N PRO A 1068 48.21 -15.91 -10.16
CA PRO A 1068 46.88 -15.83 -9.54
C PRO A 1068 45.91 -14.66 -9.95
N THR A 1069 44.78 -14.64 -9.23
CA THR A 1069 43.89 -13.49 -8.86
C THR A 1069 43.02 -12.76 -9.89
N SER A 1070 41.71 -12.90 -9.65
CA SER A 1070 40.63 -11.88 -9.64
C SER A 1070 40.53 -10.85 -10.78
N SER A 1071 39.41 -10.85 -11.49
CA SER A 1071 38.30 -9.91 -11.25
C SER A 1071 37.24 -10.02 -12.35
N ALA A 1072 36.00 -9.82 -11.94
CA ALA A 1072 34.80 -9.99 -12.73
C ALA A 1072 34.63 -8.93 -13.82
N SER A 1073 34.10 -9.35 -14.98
CA SER A 1073 33.28 -8.48 -15.82
C SER A 1073 32.17 -9.26 -16.54
N ARG A 1074 30.96 -8.71 -16.38
CA ARG A 1074 29.75 -8.69 -17.22
C ARG A 1074 29.79 -9.45 -18.56
N PHE A 1075 28.68 -10.14 -18.90
CA PHE A 1075 27.75 -9.86 -20.03
C PHE A 1075 26.57 -10.87 -19.94
N VAL A 1076 25.34 -10.42 -19.64
CA VAL A 1076 24.19 -10.16 -20.54
C VAL A 1076 23.56 -11.40 -21.21
N ALA A 1077 22.30 -11.67 -20.84
CA ALA A 1077 21.17 -12.05 -21.71
C ALA A 1077 19.88 -11.97 -20.85
N ALA A 1078 18.99 -10.98 -21.01
CA ALA A 1078 17.92 -10.88 -22.02
C ALA A 1078 16.70 -11.79 -21.74
N ALA A 1079 15.70 -11.22 -21.07
CA ALA A 1079 14.27 -11.54 -21.15
C ALA A 1079 13.55 -10.19 -20.90
N GLY A 1080 12.61 -9.69 -21.71
CA GLY A 1080 11.51 -10.38 -22.36
C GLY A 1080 10.20 -10.04 -21.63
N LEU A 1081 9.84 -8.74 -21.57
CA LEU A 1081 8.56 -8.27 -21.01
C LEU A 1081 7.70 -7.70 -22.14
N ARG A 1082 6.56 -8.36 -22.40
CA ARG A 1082 5.43 -7.81 -23.15
C ARG A 1082 4.37 -7.37 -22.13
N SER A 1083 4.09 -6.08 -22.10
CA SER A 1083 2.84 -5.49 -21.61
C SER A 1083 1.81 -5.42 -22.76
N PRO A 1084 0.50 -5.56 -22.51
CA PRO A 1084 -0.51 -5.14 -23.47
C PRO A 1084 -0.85 -3.65 -23.29
N LEU A 1085 -0.74 -2.90 -24.39
CA LEU A 1085 -1.15 -1.51 -24.53
C LEU A 1085 -2.58 -1.41 -25.05
N SER A 1086 -3.21 -0.32 -24.61
CA SER A 1086 -4.46 0.29 -25.07
C SER A 1086 -4.53 0.56 -26.58
N MET A 1087 -5.70 0.28 -27.15
CA MET A 1087 -6.29 0.87 -28.37
C MET A 1087 -7.61 1.50 -27.91
N MET A 1088 -8.18 2.62 -28.36
CA MET A 1088 -8.07 3.58 -29.48
C MET A 1088 -8.81 4.85 -28.97
N SER A 1089 -8.59 6.09 -29.39
CA SER A 1089 -8.77 6.59 -30.74
C SER A 1089 -8.26 8.05 -30.83
N ALA A 1090 -7.65 8.36 -31.96
CA ALA A 1090 -7.34 9.72 -32.39
C ALA A 1090 -8.42 10.20 -33.37
N GLY A 1091 -8.77 11.48 -33.29
CA GLY A 1091 -9.52 12.22 -34.31
C GLY A 1091 -8.98 13.65 -34.34
N ALA A 1092 -8.44 14.05 -35.48
CA ALA A 1092 -7.67 15.26 -35.69
C ALA A 1092 -8.51 16.50 -36.08
N SER A 1093 -7.92 17.67 -35.80
CA SER A 1093 -7.95 18.94 -36.54
C SER A 1093 -9.28 19.66 -36.86
N ALA A 1094 -9.39 20.93 -36.46
CA ALA A 1094 -9.36 22.07 -37.41
C ALA A 1094 -9.33 23.43 -36.68
N ILE A 1095 -8.34 24.24 -37.08
CA ILE A 1095 -8.27 25.71 -37.23
C ILE A 1095 -9.48 26.53 -36.75
N GLY A 1096 -9.21 27.56 -35.93
CA GLY A 1096 -10.13 28.67 -35.62
C GLY A 1096 -9.81 29.37 -34.32
#